data_AF-A0AA97AM99-F1
#
_entry.id   AF-A0AA97AM99-F1
#
_cell.length_a   1.000
_cell.length_b   1.000
_cell.length_c   1.000
_cell.angle_alpha   90.00
_cell.angle_beta   90.00
_cell.angle_gamma   90.00
#
_symmetry.space_group_name_H-M   'P 1'
#
loop_
_entity.id
_entity.type
_entity.pdbx_description
1 polymer ?
#
loop_
_entity_poly.entity_id
_entity_poly.type
_entity_poly.pdbx_seq_one_letter_code
_entity_poly.pdbx_strand_id
1 'polypeptide(L)'
;MVNILVLGCGEVALLAHLPALKNLQSQGVLEIAGVCDTDLEKAKTAATQFDIPIFGTDWKKMVAETGANAVSLCLPPGINAELSIQALEMGLHVICEKPPGRNVEQAECMAQAAIAHPDCVTMIAFNRRHAPLYLHSLKQSLKFARPHLFYGRFTRSSMGNAPSNTMTDWLTSDGSHTLDLAIATIGFPERVAVSRRQVGSELDNVWTIQLHAEQGTAILLFDFTTNRRVERFEWTGPGYDVVLELPEKAEWSYAGAAVQPLLATELTGSDEFAVNYGFVGEYSDFVAAIAGTQPRPEADFIYGAAFMGLIKTLLEATSGEIYPVIQPQVQVLDREEITLDRVHQATCGKSVRPVVQIMQPPAGQSRFFQLAQLSKLAEQCEVRLASSDPNQPIHLDDVNVLITGWAAHPLDSEAIVEAANLKLAIVIGASVNALQPEQLFRRNILVCNTADAIAQSVAEHCLMTTLVGLRRLTEVNHRLHQGGWITPAVPRTLGYRIRKSSPVTLLKPLLLPLLIRLIALRQAMSADIPVSTPPPPPAKWHDLQGQIVGLIGWGHTARHFANLLRPFHCKLLIYSEAISSAELAEYNARRASLAELLGSAKVISLHKGLTGQSKGMIGTAELALIKPNSVLVNTARSGLIDEMALIERLKKGDIVAALDVFDPEPLPEVHPLREFENVILSPHNASTTPECDLRVGEQALDLVLDWLEGKPIQTIGRDRLAKMT
;
A
#
# COMPACT_ATOMS: atom_id res chain seq x y z
N MET A 1 6.56 -1.56 -49.73
CA MET A 1 6.59 -2.73 -48.85
C MET A 1 6.78 -2.21 -47.43
N VAL A 2 5.96 -2.65 -46.48
CA VAL A 2 6.08 -2.19 -45.08
C VAL A 2 7.29 -2.88 -44.46
N ASN A 3 8.19 -2.10 -43.86
CA ASN A 3 9.37 -2.60 -43.17
C ASN A 3 9.28 -2.14 -41.71
N ILE A 4 8.97 -3.09 -40.83
CA ILE A 4 8.56 -2.79 -39.45
C ILE A 4 9.67 -3.13 -38.44
N LEU A 5 9.98 -2.17 -37.57
CA LEU A 5 10.87 -2.37 -36.44
C LEU A 5 10.05 -2.66 -35.17
N VAL A 6 10.36 -3.72 -34.44
CA VAL A 6 9.65 -4.08 -33.20
C VAL A 6 10.42 -3.55 -32.00
N LEU A 7 9.75 -2.75 -31.17
CA LEU A 7 10.31 -2.17 -29.94
C LEU A 7 9.70 -2.88 -28.73
N GLY A 8 10.53 -3.52 -27.91
CA GLY A 8 10.13 -4.31 -26.75
C GLY A 8 10.07 -5.81 -27.04
N CYS A 9 10.92 -6.57 -26.34
CA CYS A 9 11.06 -8.02 -26.48
C CYS A 9 10.53 -8.77 -25.25
N GLY A 10 9.42 -8.28 -24.67
CA GLY A 10 8.75 -8.91 -23.52
C GLY A 10 7.98 -10.18 -23.87
N GLU A 11 7.37 -10.81 -22.86
CA GLU A 11 6.66 -12.10 -23.00
C GLU A 11 5.58 -12.07 -24.09
N VAL A 12 4.73 -11.04 -24.12
CA VAL A 12 3.66 -10.92 -25.13
C VAL A 12 4.23 -10.69 -26.54
N ALA A 13 5.35 -9.98 -26.66
CA ALA A 13 6.04 -9.79 -27.94
C ALA A 13 6.49 -11.14 -28.52
N LEU A 14 7.10 -11.99 -27.68
CA LEU A 14 7.56 -13.33 -28.06
C LEU A 14 6.40 -14.31 -28.28
N LEU A 15 5.34 -14.23 -27.48
CA LEU A 15 4.21 -15.16 -27.55
C LEU A 15 3.25 -14.87 -28.71
N ALA A 16 3.10 -13.60 -29.09
CA ALA A 16 2.02 -13.17 -29.98
C ALA A 16 2.46 -12.26 -31.13
N HIS A 17 3.11 -11.12 -30.86
CA HIS A 17 3.40 -10.13 -31.91
C HIS A 17 4.42 -10.60 -32.93
N LEU A 18 5.57 -11.12 -32.49
CA LEU A 18 6.62 -11.63 -33.38
C LEU A 18 6.14 -12.85 -34.20
N PRO A 19 5.43 -13.83 -33.62
CA PRO A 19 4.76 -14.87 -34.40
C PRO A 19 3.79 -14.32 -35.47
N ALA A 20 2.97 -13.32 -35.13
CA ALA A 20 2.05 -12.72 -36.09
C ALA A 20 2.78 -12.01 -37.25
N LEU A 21 3.82 -11.24 -36.93
CA LEU A 21 4.65 -10.56 -37.93
C LEU A 21 5.40 -11.57 -38.81
N LYS A 22 5.92 -12.66 -38.25
CA LYS A 22 6.56 -13.74 -39.03
C LYS A 22 5.58 -14.47 -39.94
N ASN A 23 4.36 -14.68 -39.47
CA ASN A 23 3.28 -15.24 -40.29
C ASN A 23 3.05 -14.37 -41.54
N LEU A 24 2.95 -13.04 -41.37
CA LEU A 24 2.78 -12.09 -42.48
C LEU A 24 4.04 -11.93 -43.35
N GLN A 25 5.23 -11.99 -42.76
CA GLN A 25 6.50 -11.95 -43.50
C GLN A 25 6.63 -13.16 -44.44
N SER A 26 6.26 -14.36 -43.98
CA SER A 26 6.29 -15.57 -44.83
C SER A 26 5.31 -15.52 -46.01
N GLN A 27 4.29 -14.66 -45.94
CA GLN A 27 3.34 -14.39 -47.03
C GLN A 27 3.78 -13.22 -47.93
N GLY A 28 4.91 -12.57 -47.64
CA GLY A 28 5.42 -11.42 -48.40
C GLY A 28 4.63 -10.13 -48.19
N VAL A 29 3.87 -10.02 -47.10
CA VAL A 29 3.02 -8.86 -46.78
C VAL A 29 3.83 -7.70 -46.19
N LEU A 30 4.83 -8.02 -45.36
CA LEU A 30 5.72 -7.08 -44.70
C LEU A 30 7.12 -7.69 -44.54
N GLU A 31 8.10 -6.85 -44.19
CA GLU A 31 9.43 -7.27 -43.74
C GLU A 31 9.66 -6.83 -42.29
N ILE A 32 10.33 -7.66 -41.51
CA ILE A 32 10.73 -7.31 -40.14
C ILE A 32 12.13 -6.71 -40.21
N ALA A 33 12.22 -5.39 -40.01
CA ALA A 33 13.45 -4.62 -40.08
C ALA A 33 14.46 -5.01 -38.99
N GLY A 34 13.95 -5.35 -37.80
CA GLY A 34 14.75 -5.70 -36.65
C GLY A 34 13.94 -5.73 -35.35
N VAL A 35 14.60 -6.06 -34.25
CA VAL A 35 14.04 -6.01 -32.89
C VAL A 35 14.90 -5.18 -31.96
N CYS A 36 14.30 -4.32 -31.17
CA CYS A 36 14.99 -3.43 -30.24
C CYS A 36 14.45 -3.59 -28.83
N ASP A 37 15.34 -3.68 -27.84
CA ASP A 37 15.00 -3.63 -26.43
C ASP A 37 16.10 -2.87 -25.68
N THR A 38 15.74 -2.19 -24.60
CA THR A 38 16.72 -1.57 -23.70
C THR A 38 17.71 -2.58 -23.12
N ASP A 39 17.28 -3.83 -22.98
CA ASP A 39 18.12 -4.97 -22.60
C ASP A 39 18.61 -5.69 -23.86
N LEU A 40 19.90 -5.56 -24.15
CA LEU A 40 20.52 -6.14 -25.34
C LEU A 40 20.37 -7.67 -25.39
N GLU A 41 20.39 -8.36 -24.25
CA GLU A 41 20.26 -9.82 -24.24
C GLU A 41 18.82 -10.25 -24.58
N LYS A 42 17.80 -9.52 -24.13
CA LYS A 42 16.41 -9.76 -24.56
C LYS A 42 16.24 -9.54 -26.06
N ALA A 43 16.80 -8.46 -26.59
CA ALA A 43 16.78 -8.18 -28.03
C ALA A 43 17.44 -9.32 -28.82
N LYS A 44 18.59 -9.79 -28.36
CA LYS A 44 19.34 -10.90 -28.97
C LYS A 44 18.61 -12.24 -28.87
N THR A 45 17.97 -12.54 -27.74
CA THR A 45 17.16 -13.76 -27.56
C THR A 45 15.99 -13.76 -28.53
N ALA A 46 15.24 -12.66 -28.63
CA ALA A 46 14.14 -12.53 -29.57
C ALA A 46 14.62 -12.67 -31.02
N ALA A 47 15.70 -11.98 -31.38
CA ALA A 47 16.30 -12.03 -32.70
C ALA A 47 16.70 -13.45 -33.10
N THR A 48 17.33 -14.19 -32.17
CA THR A 48 17.75 -15.58 -32.40
C THR A 48 16.55 -16.51 -32.53
N GLN A 49 15.56 -16.37 -31.64
CA GLN A 49 14.37 -17.23 -31.63
C GLN A 49 13.56 -17.12 -32.92
N PHE A 50 13.49 -15.91 -33.49
CA PHE A 50 12.68 -15.63 -34.67
C PHE A 50 13.51 -15.51 -35.95
N ASP A 51 14.82 -15.73 -35.93
CA ASP A 51 15.69 -15.55 -37.11
C ASP A 51 15.54 -14.14 -37.71
N ILE A 52 15.88 -13.13 -36.91
CA ILE A 52 15.85 -11.71 -37.27
C ILE A 52 17.31 -11.19 -37.21
N PRO A 53 17.89 -10.75 -38.33
CA PRO A 53 19.33 -10.49 -38.41
C PRO A 53 19.79 -9.21 -37.71
N ILE A 54 18.88 -8.26 -37.47
CA ILE A 54 19.21 -6.93 -36.95
C ILE A 54 18.53 -6.75 -35.59
N PHE A 55 19.34 -6.49 -34.57
CA PHE A 55 18.87 -6.21 -33.22
C PHE A 55 19.77 -5.19 -32.53
N GLY A 56 19.23 -4.48 -31.53
CA GLY A 56 19.98 -3.46 -30.81
C GLY A 56 19.21 -2.83 -29.66
N THR A 57 19.79 -1.75 -29.13
CA THR A 57 19.24 -0.98 -28.00
C THR A 57 18.86 0.45 -28.38
N ASP A 58 19.27 0.92 -29.57
CA ASP A 58 18.98 2.25 -30.09
C ASP A 58 18.12 2.16 -31.35
N TRP A 59 16.81 2.27 -31.15
CA TRP A 59 15.85 2.11 -32.23
C TRP A 59 15.95 3.21 -33.30
N LYS A 60 16.34 4.44 -32.95
CA LYS A 60 16.47 5.55 -33.92
C LYS A 60 17.61 5.28 -34.88
N LYS A 61 18.74 4.82 -34.34
CA LYS A 61 19.87 4.35 -35.15
C LYS A 61 19.45 3.17 -36.03
N MET A 62 18.71 2.21 -35.48
CA MET A 62 18.22 1.06 -36.26
C MET A 62 17.26 1.49 -37.37
N VAL A 63 16.37 2.45 -37.16
CA VAL A 63 15.51 3.01 -38.23
C VAL A 63 16.37 3.57 -39.36
N ALA A 64 17.43 4.33 -39.04
CA ALA A 64 18.33 4.89 -40.04
C ALA A 64 19.14 3.81 -40.80
N GLU A 65 19.56 2.74 -40.12
CA GLU A 65 20.33 1.64 -40.71
C GLU A 65 19.48 0.69 -41.56
N THR A 66 18.24 0.44 -41.14
CA THR A 66 17.34 -0.55 -41.77
C THR A 66 16.39 0.07 -42.78
N GLY A 67 16.20 1.39 -42.76
CA GLY A 67 15.17 2.07 -43.54
C GLY A 67 13.74 1.64 -43.14
N ALA A 68 13.53 1.26 -41.87
CA ALA A 68 12.21 0.96 -41.36
C ALA A 68 11.27 2.17 -41.56
N ASN A 69 10.04 1.92 -42.04
CA ASN A 69 9.02 2.95 -42.22
C ASN A 69 7.83 2.79 -41.26
N ALA A 70 7.85 1.73 -40.45
CA ALA A 70 6.86 1.49 -39.41
C ALA A 70 7.52 0.98 -38.14
N VAL A 71 6.89 1.23 -36.99
CA VAL A 71 7.28 0.68 -35.69
C VAL A 71 6.10 -0.03 -35.03
N SER A 72 6.39 -1.17 -34.41
CA SER A 72 5.48 -1.84 -33.47
C SER A 72 6.01 -1.69 -32.05
N LEU A 73 5.27 -1.01 -31.18
CA LEU A 73 5.65 -0.77 -29.79
C LEU A 73 4.98 -1.81 -28.89
N CYS A 74 5.74 -2.84 -28.53
CA CYS A 74 5.35 -3.89 -27.58
C CYS A 74 5.89 -3.55 -26.17
N LEU A 75 5.61 -2.32 -25.70
CA LEU A 75 6.17 -1.78 -24.46
C LEU A 75 5.07 -1.50 -23.43
N PRO A 76 5.44 -1.31 -22.15
CA PRO A 76 4.48 -0.87 -21.13
C PRO A 76 3.88 0.51 -21.46
N PRO A 77 2.63 0.79 -21.04
CA PRO A 77 1.89 2.01 -21.41
C PRO A 77 2.59 3.33 -21.07
N GLY A 78 3.47 3.32 -20.06
CA GLY A 78 4.23 4.50 -19.64
C GLY A 78 5.27 4.98 -20.64
N ILE A 79 5.71 4.10 -21.53
CA ILE A 79 6.76 4.38 -22.52
C ILE A 79 6.15 4.45 -23.93
N ASN A 80 5.01 3.78 -24.16
CA ASN A 80 4.30 3.78 -25.45
C ASN A 80 4.02 5.19 -25.98
N ALA A 81 3.52 6.10 -25.14
CA ALA A 81 3.12 7.43 -25.59
C ALA A 81 4.29 8.24 -26.14
N GLU A 82 5.39 8.32 -25.38
CA GLU A 82 6.56 9.11 -25.76
C GLU A 82 7.19 8.59 -27.06
N LEU A 83 7.41 7.27 -27.16
CA LEU A 83 8.03 6.68 -28.34
C LEU A 83 7.11 6.70 -29.56
N SER A 84 5.79 6.58 -29.38
CA SER A 84 4.83 6.71 -30.48
C SER A 84 4.88 8.10 -31.10
N ILE A 85 4.95 9.14 -30.28
CA ILE A 85 5.05 10.52 -30.76
C ILE A 85 6.38 10.75 -31.49
N GLN A 86 7.50 10.31 -30.90
CA GLN A 86 8.81 10.43 -31.55
C GLN A 86 8.86 9.69 -32.89
N ALA A 87 8.20 8.53 -33.00
CA ALA A 87 8.11 7.80 -34.25
C ALA A 87 7.28 8.54 -35.31
N LEU A 88 6.16 9.16 -34.93
CA LEU A 88 5.35 9.99 -35.82
C LEU A 88 6.12 11.23 -36.32
N GLU A 89 6.87 11.89 -35.44
CA GLU A 89 7.75 13.01 -35.81
C GLU A 89 8.84 12.62 -36.80
N MET A 90 9.29 11.36 -36.76
CA MET A 90 10.20 10.78 -37.74
C MET A 90 9.51 10.31 -39.02
N GLY A 91 8.18 10.51 -39.15
CA GLY A 91 7.39 10.11 -40.31
C GLY A 91 7.11 8.60 -40.39
N LEU A 92 7.18 7.88 -39.27
CA LEU A 92 6.95 6.44 -39.21
C LEU A 92 5.47 6.12 -38.93
N HIS A 93 4.96 5.06 -39.56
CA HIS A 93 3.68 4.48 -39.16
C HIS A 93 3.82 3.78 -37.80
N VAL A 94 2.81 3.88 -36.93
CA VAL A 94 2.92 3.42 -35.54
C VAL A 94 1.78 2.49 -35.18
N ILE A 95 2.10 1.29 -34.73
CA ILE A 95 1.18 0.45 -33.95
C ILE A 95 1.73 0.31 -32.54
N CYS A 96 0.91 0.55 -31.53
CA CYS A 96 1.33 0.41 -30.13
C CYS A 96 0.45 -0.55 -29.35
N GLU A 97 1.06 -1.25 -28.40
CA GLU A 97 0.34 -2.07 -27.44
C GLU A 97 -0.66 -1.25 -26.65
N LYS A 98 -1.76 -1.89 -26.28
CA LYS A 98 -2.77 -1.30 -25.41
C LYS A 98 -2.28 -1.24 -23.95
N PRO A 99 -2.90 -0.39 -23.11
CA PRO A 99 -3.59 0.84 -23.50
C PRO A 99 -2.61 1.86 -24.16
N PRO A 100 -3.13 2.82 -24.95
CA PRO A 100 -2.28 3.76 -25.70
C PRO A 100 -1.38 4.62 -24.78
N GLY A 101 -1.82 4.95 -23.56
CA GLY A 101 -1.05 5.67 -22.56
C GLY A 101 -1.53 5.38 -21.13
N ARG A 102 -0.86 5.96 -20.12
CA ARG A 102 -1.22 5.76 -18.70
C ARG A 102 -2.45 6.56 -18.26
N ASN A 103 -2.69 7.70 -18.90
CA ASN A 103 -3.76 8.63 -18.56
C ASN A 103 -4.33 9.27 -19.83
N VAL A 104 -5.37 10.09 -19.65
CA VAL A 104 -6.07 10.77 -20.75
C VAL A 104 -5.13 11.74 -21.46
N GLU A 105 -4.32 12.47 -20.71
CA GLU A 105 -3.43 13.50 -21.22
C GLU A 105 -2.37 12.94 -22.18
N GLN A 106 -1.79 11.78 -21.86
CA GLN A 106 -0.85 11.09 -22.74
C GLN A 106 -1.53 10.60 -24.03
N ALA A 107 -2.73 10.02 -23.92
CA ALA A 107 -3.48 9.56 -25.08
C ALA A 107 -3.92 10.72 -25.98
N GLU A 108 -4.30 11.87 -25.40
CA GLU A 108 -4.58 13.11 -26.14
C GLU A 108 -3.33 13.64 -26.87
N CYS A 109 -2.16 13.59 -26.23
CA CYS A 109 -0.91 13.97 -26.90
C CYS A 109 -0.60 13.07 -28.10
N MET A 110 -0.83 11.76 -27.98
CA MET A 110 -0.67 10.83 -29.11
C MET A 110 -1.67 11.12 -30.23
N ALA A 111 -2.92 11.40 -29.90
CA ALA A 111 -3.95 11.78 -30.87
C ALA A 111 -3.57 13.08 -31.61
N GLN A 112 -3.08 14.08 -30.88
CA GLN A 112 -2.61 15.35 -31.45
C GLN A 112 -1.40 15.13 -32.38
N ALA A 113 -0.44 14.30 -31.97
CA ALA A 113 0.69 13.95 -32.83
C ALA A 113 0.24 13.23 -34.11
N ALA A 114 -0.74 12.32 -34.02
CA ALA A 114 -1.32 11.66 -35.18
C ALA A 114 -2.02 12.64 -36.13
N ILE A 115 -2.77 13.60 -35.60
CA ILE A 115 -3.41 14.68 -36.38
C ILE A 115 -2.36 15.57 -37.05
N ALA A 116 -1.28 15.88 -36.35
CA ALA A 116 -0.19 16.70 -36.88
C ALA A 116 0.56 16.01 -38.04
N HIS A 117 0.63 14.68 -38.01
CA HIS A 117 1.30 13.83 -39.01
C HIS A 117 0.29 12.99 -39.81
N PRO A 118 -0.57 13.64 -40.62
CA PRO A 118 -1.68 12.96 -41.27
C PRO A 118 -1.22 11.92 -42.28
N ASP A 119 0.03 11.91 -42.75
CA ASP A 119 0.53 10.87 -43.68
C ASP A 119 0.92 9.56 -42.96
N CYS A 120 1.07 9.62 -41.63
CA CYS A 120 1.34 8.43 -40.82
C CYS A 120 0.03 7.68 -40.51
N VAL A 121 0.14 6.36 -40.38
CA VAL A 121 -0.97 5.49 -39.98
C VAL A 121 -0.69 5.10 -38.54
N THR A 122 -1.68 5.32 -37.66
CA THR A 122 -1.60 4.98 -36.25
C THR A 122 -2.62 3.91 -35.89
N MET A 123 -2.24 2.97 -35.02
CA MET A 123 -3.13 1.92 -34.54
C MET A 123 -2.79 1.54 -33.10
N ILE A 124 -3.82 1.22 -32.33
CA ILE A 124 -3.71 0.62 -31.00
C ILE A 124 -4.01 -0.87 -31.15
N ALA A 125 -3.21 -1.71 -30.50
CA ALA A 125 -3.29 -3.14 -30.60
C ALA A 125 -4.48 -3.74 -29.82
N PHE A 126 -5.70 -3.44 -30.26
CA PHE A 126 -6.93 -4.08 -29.80
C PHE A 126 -7.23 -5.35 -30.60
N ASN A 127 -6.34 -6.33 -30.50
CA ASN A 127 -6.33 -7.54 -31.32
C ASN A 127 -7.61 -8.36 -31.28
N ARG A 128 -8.40 -8.30 -30.19
CA ARG A 128 -9.68 -9.02 -30.07
C ARG A 128 -10.71 -8.65 -31.14
N ARG A 129 -10.67 -7.41 -31.66
CA ARG A 129 -11.51 -6.98 -32.81
C ARG A 129 -11.20 -7.77 -34.08
N HIS A 130 -9.98 -8.30 -34.17
CA HIS A 130 -9.47 -9.02 -35.33
C HIS A 130 -9.49 -10.54 -35.13
N ALA A 131 -9.97 -11.03 -33.98
CA ALA A 131 -10.06 -12.46 -33.72
C ALA A 131 -11.01 -13.11 -34.74
N PRO A 132 -10.60 -14.17 -35.48
CA PRO A 132 -11.41 -14.75 -36.54
C PRO A 132 -12.81 -15.18 -36.09
N LEU A 133 -12.92 -15.80 -34.91
CA LEU A 133 -14.22 -16.17 -34.33
C LEU A 133 -15.08 -14.94 -34.03
N TYR A 134 -14.51 -13.85 -33.51
CA TYR A 134 -15.25 -12.62 -33.25
C TYR A 134 -15.78 -12.02 -34.56
N LEU A 135 -14.91 -11.84 -35.57
CA LEU A 135 -15.28 -11.30 -36.87
C LEU A 135 -16.34 -12.16 -37.56
N HIS A 136 -16.19 -13.49 -37.50
CA HIS A 136 -17.19 -14.41 -38.01
C HIS A 136 -18.53 -14.23 -37.29
N SER A 137 -18.53 -14.27 -35.96
CA SER A 137 -19.71 -14.08 -35.13
C SER A 137 -20.41 -12.76 -35.39
N LEU A 138 -19.66 -11.66 -35.45
CA LEU A 138 -20.18 -10.33 -35.74
C LEU A 138 -20.82 -10.29 -37.14
N LYS A 139 -20.14 -10.84 -38.16
CA LYS A 139 -20.67 -10.92 -39.52
C LYS A 139 -21.94 -11.75 -39.60
N GLN A 140 -22.06 -12.84 -38.84
CA GLN A 140 -23.31 -13.62 -38.78
C GLN A 140 -24.44 -12.83 -38.13
N SER A 141 -24.16 -12.15 -37.01
CA SER A 141 -25.15 -11.30 -36.33
C SER A 141 -25.66 -10.16 -37.20
N LEU A 142 -24.75 -9.46 -37.88
CA LEU A 142 -25.07 -8.30 -38.72
C LEU A 142 -25.95 -8.64 -39.94
N LYS A 143 -26.10 -9.92 -40.31
CA LYS A 143 -27.10 -10.34 -41.32
C LYS A 143 -28.54 -10.08 -40.88
N PHE A 144 -28.78 -10.02 -39.58
CA PHE A 144 -30.11 -9.86 -39.00
C PHE A 144 -30.31 -8.42 -38.49
N ALA A 145 -29.46 -8.00 -37.55
CA ALA A 145 -29.45 -6.64 -37.02
C ALA A 145 -28.12 -6.37 -36.30
N ARG A 146 -27.87 -5.12 -35.92
CA ARG A 146 -26.82 -4.83 -34.94
C ARG A 146 -27.21 -5.36 -33.56
N PRO A 147 -26.24 -5.86 -32.76
CA PRO A 147 -26.52 -6.26 -31.39
C PRO A 147 -27.07 -5.11 -30.56
N HIS A 148 -28.12 -5.38 -29.78
CA HIS A 148 -28.75 -4.40 -28.90
C HIS A 148 -28.27 -4.56 -27.45
N LEU A 149 -27.84 -5.75 -27.06
CA LEU A 149 -27.24 -6.04 -25.76
C LEU A 149 -25.90 -6.74 -25.97
N PHE A 150 -24.83 -6.25 -25.36
CA PHE A 150 -23.52 -6.93 -25.31
C PHE A 150 -23.16 -7.23 -23.85
N TYR A 151 -22.99 -8.49 -23.49
CA TYR A 151 -22.57 -8.93 -22.18
C TYR A 151 -21.14 -9.47 -22.25
N GLY A 152 -20.19 -8.78 -21.62
CA GLY A 152 -18.80 -9.21 -21.53
C GLY A 152 -18.49 -9.72 -20.13
N ARG A 153 -17.95 -10.93 -20.01
CA ARG A 153 -17.43 -11.50 -18.76
C ARG A 153 -15.97 -11.85 -18.90
N PHE A 154 -15.17 -11.32 -17.98
CA PHE A 154 -13.78 -11.68 -17.83
C PHE A 154 -13.55 -12.27 -16.45
N THR A 155 -12.96 -13.45 -16.41
CA THR A 155 -12.59 -14.12 -15.17
C THR A 155 -11.11 -14.46 -15.19
N ARG A 156 -10.38 -14.27 -14.08
CA ARG A 156 -8.93 -14.51 -13.99
C ARG A 156 -8.56 -15.22 -12.69
N SER A 157 -7.53 -16.07 -12.77
CA SER A 157 -6.91 -16.79 -11.65
C SER A 157 -5.98 -15.92 -10.81
N SER A 158 -5.98 -16.17 -9.49
CA SER A 158 -4.94 -15.75 -8.56
C SER A 158 -4.37 -16.96 -7.79
N MET A 159 -3.63 -17.84 -8.48
CA MET A 159 -2.75 -18.79 -7.78
C MET A 159 -1.38 -18.12 -7.56
N GLY A 160 -1.12 -17.66 -6.33
CA GLY A 160 0.22 -17.24 -5.87
C GLY A 160 0.55 -15.74 -5.94
N ASN A 161 -0.24 -14.92 -6.62
CA ASN A 161 -0.15 -13.46 -6.57
C ASN A 161 -1.49 -12.88 -6.11
N ALA A 162 -1.48 -11.91 -5.20
CA ALA A 162 -2.69 -11.16 -4.86
C ALA A 162 -3.19 -10.45 -6.14
N PRO A 163 -4.48 -10.59 -6.53
CA PRO A 163 -5.00 -9.79 -7.62
C PRO A 163 -4.88 -8.31 -7.25
N SER A 164 -4.50 -7.50 -8.22
CA SER A 164 -4.65 -6.05 -8.13
C SER A 164 -6.17 -5.78 -8.08
N ASN A 165 -6.72 -5.59 -6.87
CA ASN A 165 -8.16 -5.64 -6.59
C ASN A 165 -8.93 -4.38 -7.04
N THR A 166 -8.35 -3.55 -7.91
CA THR A 166 -8.97 -2.27 -8.31
C THR A 166 -9.48 -2.33 -9.74
N MET A 167 -10.58 -1.63 -9.99
CA MET A 167 -11.14 -1.45 -11.33
C MET A 167 -10.15 -0.75 -12.29
N THR A 168 -9.24 0.08 -11.75
CA THR A 168 -8.17 0.73 -12.50
C THR A 168 -7.28 -0.29 -13.19
N ASP A 169 -6.71 -1.22 -12.43
CA ASP A 169 -5.75 -2.20 -12.94
C ASP A 169 -6.37 -3.08 -14.02
N TRP A 170 -7.66 -3.40 -13.89
CA TRP A 170 -8.36 -4.21 -14.88
C TRP A 170 -8.67 -3.43 -16.17
N LEU A 171 -9.24 -2.22 -16.06
CA LEU A 171 -9.60 -1.39 -17.23
C LEU A 171 -8.38 -0.97 -18.06
N THR A 172 -7.21 -0.86 -17.42
CA THR A 172 -5.95 -0.53 -18.10
C THR A 172 -5.10 -1.76 -18.46
N SER A 173 -5.61 -2.98 -18.28
CA SER A 173 -4.89 -4.23 -18.62
C SER A 173 -5.72 -5.13 -19.53
N ASP A 174 -6.21 -6.27 -19.04
CA ASP A 174 -6.94 -7.24 -19.86
C ASP A 174 -8.35 -6.75 -20.20
N GLY A 175 -8.92 -5.93 -19.31
CA GLY A 175 -10.27 -5.44 -19.45
C GLY A 175 -10.48 -4.39 -20.52
N SER A 176 -9.39 -3.75 -20.95
CA SER A 176 -9.43 -2.84 -22.08
C SER A 176 -9.95 -3.54 -23.34
N HIS A 177 -9.63 -4.83 -23.54
CA HIS A 177 -10.13 -5.59 -24.68
C HIS A 177 -11.65 -5.81 -24.62
N THR A 178 -12.21 -6.09 -23.45
CA THR A 178 -13.65 -6.31 -23.30
C THR A 178 -14.41 -5.00 -23.50
N LEU A 179 -13.90 -3.90 -22.93
CA LEU A 179 -14.47 -2.57 -23.13
C LEU A 179 -14.41 -2.16 -24.59
N ASP A 180 -13.25 -2.35 -25.23
CA ASP A 180 -13.02 -2.08 -26.64
C ASP A 180 -13.96 -2.89 -27.54
N LEU A 181 -14.10 -4.20 -27.28
CA LEU A 181 -14.97 -5.08 -28.05
C LEU A 181 -16.45 -4.68 -27.91
N ALA A 182 -16.87 -4.23 -26.72
CA ALA A 182 -18.20 -3.68 -26.51
C ALA A 182 -18.41 -2.42 -27.36
N ILE A 183 -17.45 -1.49 -27.37
CA ILE A 183 -17.50 -0.27 -28.19
C ILE A 183 -17.53 -0.61 -29.67
N ALA A 184 -16.70 -1.54 -30.13
CA ALA A 184 -16.69 -2.01 -31.52
C ALA A 184 -18.03 -2.63 -31.93
N THR A 185 -18.75 -3.24 -30.98
CA THR A 185 -20.00 -3.96 -31.25
C THR A 185 -21.24 -3.06 -31.20
N ILE A 186 -21.38 -2.22 -30.17
CA ILE A 186 -22.58 -1.39 -29.93
C ILE A 186 -22.36 0.11 -30.13
N GLY A 187 -21.11 0.54 -30.39
CA GLY A 187 -20.72 1.94 -30.52
C GLY A 187 -20.24 2.56 -29.20
N PHE A 188 -19.67 3.77 -29.28
CA PHE A 188 -19.31 4.53 -28.09
C PHE A 188 -20.57 4.89 -27.28
N PRO A 189 -20.53 4.74 -25.94
CA PRO A 189 -21.65 5.12 -25.10
C PRO A 189 -21.80 6.63 -25.00
N GLU A 190 -23.05 7.09 -24.95
CA GLU A 190 -23.40 8.46 -24.57
C GLU A 190 -23.46 8.60 -23.04
N ARG A 191 -23.78 7.50 -22.35
CA ARG A 191 -23.95 7.47 -20.89
C ARG A 191 -23.40 6.17 -20.30
N VAL A 192 -22.91 6.25 -19.08
CA VAL A 192 -22.44 5.09 -18.30
C VAL A 192 -23.04 5.08 -16.91
N ALA A 193 -23.29 3.87 -16.40
CA ALA A 193 -23.68 3.64 -15.02
C ALA A 193 -22.78 2.57 -14.41
N VAL A 194 -22.26 2.83 -13.21
CA VAL A 194 -21.37 1.91 -12.48
C VAL A 194 -22.07 1.47 -11.21
N SER A 195 -22.00 0.17 -10.89
CA SER A 195 -22.52 -0.37 -9.64
C SER A 195 -21.41 -1.16 -8.94
N ARG A 196 -21.09 -0.75 -7.72
CA ARG A 196 -20.03 -1.34 -6.88
C ARG A 196 -20.69 -1.86 -5.59
N ARG A 197 -20.49 -3.13 -5.25
CA ARG A 197 -21.01 -3.70 -3.99
C ARG A 197 -19.88 -4.33 -3.18
N GLN A 198 -19.68 -3.82 -1.98
CA GLN A 198 -18.72 -4.37 -1.01
C GLN A 198 -19.34 -4.37 0.39
N VAL A 199 -20.31 -5.25 0.66
CA VAL A 199 -20.77 -5.56 2.04
C VAL A 199 -21.31 -6.99 2.08
N GLY A 200 -20.72 -7.88 2.90
CA GLY A 200 -21.30 -9.16 3.33
C GLY A 200 -21.56 -10.22 2.25
N SER A 201 -20.85 -10.20 1.11
CA SER A 201 -20.99 -11.14 0.00
C SER A 201 -20.09 -12.37 0.18
N GLU A 202 -20.58 -13.58 -0.16
CA GLU A 202 -19.74 -14.80 -0.27
C GLU A 202 -18.84 -14.81 -1.52
N LEU A 203 -19.02 -13.83 -2.41
CA LEU A 203 -18.22 -13.62 -3.62
C LEU A 203 -17.39 -12.34 -3.47
N ASP A 204 -16.07 -12.47 -3.50
CA ASP A 204 -15.14 -11.34 -3.48
C ASP A 204 -15.16 -10.56 -4.81
N ASN A 205 -15.27 -9.23 -4.73
CA ASN A 205 -14.85 -8.25 -5.75
C ASN A 205 -15.53 -8.31 -7.14
N VAL A 206 -16.87 -8.34 -7.20
CA VAL A 206 -17.60 -8.23 -8.48
C VAL A 206 -17.88 -6.77 -8.86
N TRP A 207 -17.62 -6.41 -10.11
CA TRP A 207 -17.89 -5.10 -10.68
C TRP A 207 -18.80 -5.22 -11.89
N THR A 208 -19.79 -4.33 -12.01
CA THR A 208 -20.68 -4.26 -13.17
C THR A 208 -20.70 -2.85 -13.74
N ILE A 209 -20.39 -2.75 -15.04
CA ILE A 209 -20.45 -1.51 -15.81
C ILE A 209 -21.56 -1.65 -16.85
N GLN A 210 -22.46 -0.67 -16.91
CA GLN A 210 -23.48 -0.57 -17.96
C GLN A 210 -23.15 0.61 -18.88
N LEU A 211 -23.01 0.33 -20.18
CA LEU A 211 -22.76 1.30 -21.23
C LEU A 211 -24.03 1.49 -22.04
N HIS A 212 -24.51 2.71 -22.24
CA HIS A 212 -25.71 3.00 -23.03
C HIS A 212 -25.33 3.84 -24.26
N ALA A 213 -25.61 3.30 -25.44
CA ALA A 213 -25.44 3.94 -26.75
C ALA A 213 -26.79 4.06 -27.48
N GLU A 214 -26.86 4.88 -28.53
CA GLU A 214 -28.09 5.09 -29.32
C GLU A 214 -28.70 3.78 -29.83
N GLN A 215 -27.86 2.83 -30.24
CA GLN A 215 -28.28 1.58 -30.89
C GLN A 215 -28.24 0.34 -29.97
N GLY A 216 -27.90 0.50 -28.68
CA GLY A 216 -27.77 -0.66 -27.79
C GLY A 216 -27.22 -0.34 -26.39
N THR A 217 -27.13 -1.39 -25.56
CA THR A 217 -26.54 -1.34 -24.22
C THR A 217 -25.49 -2.44 -24.09
N ALA A 218 -24.44 -2.21 -23.32
CA ALA A 218 -23.48 -3.25 -22.93
C ALA A 218 -23.43 -3.38 -21.42
N ILE A 219 -23.23 -4.61 -20.94
CA ILE A 219 -23.00 -4.97 -19.55
C ILE A 219 -21.65 -5.66 -19.49
N LEU A 220 -20.72 -5.08 -18.75
CA LEU A 220 -19.42 -5.67 -18.50
C LEU A 220 -19.38 -6.16 -17.04
N LEU A 221 -19.13 -7.45 -16.85
CA LEU A 221 -19.02 -8.11 -15.56
C LEU A 221 -17.59 -8.56 -15.32
N PHE A 222 -17.02 -8.14 -14.19
CA PHE A 222 -15.69 -8.55 -13.75
C PHE A 222 -15.84 -9.42 -12.51
N ASP A 223 -15.27 -10.63 -12.58
CA ASP A 223 -15.37 -11.66 -11.55
C ASP A 223 -13.98 -12.29 -11.37
N PHE A 224 -13.46 -12.34 -10.15
CA PHE A 224 -12.07 -12.78 -9.87
C PHE A 224 -12.00 -14.15 -9.20
N THR A 225 -13.07 -14.94 -9.22
CA THR A 225 -13.23 -16.10 -8.33
C THR A 225 -12.73 -17.45 -8.87
N THR A 226 -12.19 -17.55 -10.09
CA THR A 226 -11.91 -18.86 -10.72
C THR A 226 -10.44 -19.13 -10.99
N ASN A 227 -10.05 -20.42 -11.00
CA ASN A 227 -8.69 -20.89 -11.33
C ASN A 227 -8.35 -20.81 -12.84
N ARG A 228 -9.12 -20.10 -13.68
CA ARG A 228 -8.90 -20.02 -15.13
C ARG A 228 -9.14 -18.60 -15.67
N ARG A 229 -8.37 -18.19 -16.69
CA ARG A 229 -8.73 -17.03 -17.52
C ARG A 229 -9.90 -17.41 -18.44
N VAL A 230 -11.05 -16.76 -18.30
CA VAL A 230 -12.24 -16.98 -19.15
C VAL A 230 -12.65 -15.65 -19.77
N GLU A 231 -12.61 -15.58 -21.10
CA GLU A 231 -13.06 -14.45 -21.92
C GLU A 231 -14.34 -14.85 -22.65
N ARG A 232 -15.48 -14.45 -22.11
CA ARG A 232 -16.78 -14.78 -22.66
C ARG A 232 -17.54 -13.52 -23.03
N PHE A 233 -18.00 -13.45 -24.26
CA PHE A 233 -18.81 -12.38 -24.79
C PHE A 233 -20.13 -12.96 -25.26
N GLU A 234 -21.23 -12.37 -24.85
CA GLU A 234 -22.55 -12.73 -25.31
C GLU A 234 -23.19 -11.50 -25.91
N TRP A 235 -23.93 -11.63 -27.00
CA TRP A 235 -24.71 -10.50 -27.47
C TRP A 235 -25.99 -10.95 -28.16
N THR A 236 -27.02 -10.14 -27.98
CA THR A 236 -28.38 -10.44 -28.41
C THR A 236 -28.91 -9.29 -29.26
N GLY A 237 -29.67 -9.65 -30.28
CA GLY A 237 -30.50 -8.72 -31.05
C GLY A 237 -31.87 -9.34 -31.36
N PRO A 238 -32.72 -8.65 -32.12
CA PRO A 238 -34.04 -9.17 -32.51
C PRO A 238 -33.93 -10.53 -33.21
N GLY A 239 -34.29 -11.60 -32.50
CA GLY A 239 -34.37 -12.95 -33.03
C GLY A 239 -33.07 -13.75 -33.09
N TYR A 240 -31.96 -13.28 -32.50
CA TYR A 240 -30.71 -14.04 -32.45
C TYR A 240 -29.91 -13.79 -31.18
N ASP A 241 -29.17 -14.81 -30.73
CA ASP A 241 -28.19 -14.73 -29.65
C ASP A 241 -26.86 -15.29 -30.11
N VAL A 242 -25.77 -14.73 -29.59
CA VAL A 242 -24.42 -15.22 -29.80
C VAL A 242 -23.73 -15.40 -28.48
N VAL A 243 -23.04 -16.52 -28.31
CA VAL A 243 -22.12 -16.78 -27.20
C VAL A 243 -20.76 -17.06 -27.80
N LEU A 244 -19.77 -16.25 -27.45
CA LEU A 244 -18.40 -16.31 -27.93
C LEU A 244 -17.46 -16.51 -26.74
N GLU A 245 -16.73 -17.62 -26.73
CA GLU A 245 -15.69 -17.91 -25.73
C GLU A 245 -14.34 -17.89 -26.44
N LEU A 246 -13.59 -16.78 -26.34
CA LEU A 246 -12.34 -16.63 -27.08
C LEU A 246 -11.17 -17.38 -26.40
N PRO A 247 -10.34 -18.08 -27.18
CA PRO A 247 -10.38 -18.25 -28.64
C PRO A 247 -11.07 -19.57 -29.02
N GLU A 248 -11.78 -20.24 -28.11
CA GLU A 248 -12.14 -21.65 -28.26
C GLU A 248 -13.27 -21.85 -29.26
N LYS A 249 -14.41 -21.18 -29.05
CA LYS A 249 -15.63 -21.48 -29.79
C LYS A 249 -16.63 -20.33 -29.82
N ALA A 250 -17.52 -20.39 -30.80
CA ALA A 250 -18.70 -19.54 -30.91
C ALA A 250 -19.96 -20.38 -31.14
N GLU A 251 -21.06 -19.96 -30.51
CA GLU A 251 -22.38 -20.59 -30.61
C GLU A 251 -23.41 -19.51 -30.99
N TRP A 252 -24.39 -19.89 -31.81
CA TRP A 252 -25.48 -19.02 -32.24
C TRP A 252 -26.83 -19.65 -31.96
N SER A 253 -27.81 -18.81 -31.63
CA SER A 253 -29.22 -19.15 -31.67
C SER A 253 -29.92 -18.23 -32.68
N TYR A 254 -30.88 -18.77 -33.43
CA TYR A 254 -31.79 -17.97 -34.24
C TYR A 254 -33.23 -18.42 -34.02
N ALA A 255 -34.12 -17.49 -33.66
CA ALA A 255 -35.51 -17.76 -33.32
C ALA A 255 -35.68 -18.93 -32.31
N GLY A 256 -34.72 -19.10 -31.40
CA GLY A 256 -34.71 -20.18 -30.40
C GLY A 256 -34.17 -21.54 -30.88
N ALA A 257 -33.74 -21.67 -32.14
CA ALA A 257 -33.05 -22.86 -32.62
C ALA A 257 -31.53 -22.72 -32.42
N ALA A 258 -30.95 -23.66 -31.66
CA ALA A 258 -29.51 -23.70 -31.43
C ALA A 258 -28.75 -24.20 -32.68
N VAL A 259 -27.66 -23.52 -33.02
CA VAL A 259 -26.70 -23.93 -34.05
C VAL A 259 -25.54 -24.67 -33.39
N GLN A 260 -24.91 -25.61 -34.11
CA GLN A 260 -23.71 -26.29 -33.65
C GLN A 260 -22.58 -25.29 -33.33
N PRO A 261 -21.80 -25.49 -32.26
CA PRO A 261 -20.65 -24.67 -31.95
C PRO A 261 -19.62 -24.73 -33.09
N LEU A 262 -19.06 -23.58 -33.45
CA LEU A 262 -17.91 -23.47 -34.35
C LEU A 262 -16.64 -23.27 -33.53
N LEU A 263 -15.67 -24.16 -33.67
CA LEU A 263 -14.37 -24.03 -33.01
C LEU A 263 -13.47 -23.07 -33.80
N ALA A 264 -12.56 -22.34 -33.13
CA ALA A 264 -11.61 -21.50 -33.85
C ALA A 264 -10.74 -22.30 -34.80
N THR A 265 -10.34 -23.50 -34.39
CA THR A 265 -9.45 -24.39 -35.15
C THR A 265 -10.12 -24.90 -36.42
N GLU A 266 -11.44 -25.08 -36.41
CA GLU A 266 -12.24 -25.39 -37.60
C GLU A 266 -12.34 -24.18 -38.55
N LEU A 267 -12.39 -22.97 -38.00
CA LEU A 267 -12.48 -21.73 -38.77
C LEU A 267 -11.15 -21.31 -39.39
N THR A 268 -10.04 -21.42 -38.65
CA THR A 268 -8.71 -20.92 -39.04
C THR A 268 -7.79 -22.00 -39.57
N GLY A 269 -8.07 -23.27 -39.28
CA GLY A 269 -7.16 -24.39 -39.56
C GLY A 269 -5.89 -24.37 -38.72
N SER A 270 -5.83 -23.57 -37.65
CA SER A 270 -4.64 -23.36 -36.82
C SER A 270 -4.99 -23.34 -35.33
N ASP A 271 -4.10 -23.88 -34.51
CA ASP A 271 -4.18 -23.79 -33.04
C ASP A 271 -3.31 -22.65 -32.49
N GLU A 272 -2.67 -21.86 -33.37
CA GLU A 272 -1.73 -20.81 -32.97
C GLU A 272 -2.43 -19.65 -32.26
N PHE A 273 -1.87 -19.28 -31.10
CA PHE A 273 -2.35 -18.17 -30.28
C PHE A 273 -2.44 -16.86 -31.07
N ALA A 274 -1.40 -16.52 -31.83
CA ALA A 274 -1.33 -15.29 -32.63
C ALA A 274 -2.42 -15.20 -33.71
N VAL A 275 -2.84 -16.34 -34.27
CA VAL A 275 -3.90 -16.42 -35.28
C VAL A 275 -5.27 -16.30 -34.61
N ASN A 276 -5.57 -17.18 -33.66
CA ASN A 276 -6.92 -17.32 -33.12
C ASN A 276 -7.33 -16.13 -32.23
N TYR A 277 -6.38 -15.44 -31.63
CA TYR A 277 -6.63 -14.21 -30.86
C TYR A 277 -6.53 -12.92 -31.69
N GLY A 278 -6.31 -13.00 -33.00
CA GLY A 278 -6.44 -11.85 -33.91
C GLY A 278 -5.19 -11.00 -34.13
N PHE A 279 -4.02 -11.37 -33.61
CA PHE A 279 -2.79 -10.59 -33.84
C PHE A 279 -2.38 -10.55 -35.32
N VAL A 280 -2.57 -11.66 -36.06
CA VAL A 280 -2.30 -11.69 -37.50
C VAL A 280 -3.24 -10.74 -38.26
N GLY A 281 -4.53 -10.72 -37.92
CA GLY A 281 -5.51 -9.82 -38.53
C GLY A 281 -5.22 -8.35 -38.22
N GLU A 282 -4.83 -8.05 -36.98
CA GLU A 282 -4.45 -6.72 -36.53
C GLU A 282 -3.29 -6.13 -37.35
N TYR A 283 -2.18 -6.86 -37.48
CA TYR A 283 -1.05 -6.40 -38.29
C TYR A 283 -1.37 -6.37 -39.78
N SER A 284 -2.22 -7.28 -40.27
CA SER A 284 -2.68 -7.27 -41.65
C SER A 284 -3.43 -5.98 -41.99
N ASP A 285 -4.36 -5.56 -41.13
CA ASP A 285 -5.13 -4.33 -41.32
C ASP A 285 -4.24 -3.08 -41.20
N PHE A 286 -3.30 -3.08 -40.26
CA PHE A 286 -2.29 -2.01 -40.15
C PHE A 286 -1.47 -1.84 -41.43
N VAL A 287 -0.94 -2.95 -41.98
CA VAL A 287 -0.15 -2.94 -43.22
C VAL A 287 -1.00 -2.56 -44.43
N ALA A 288 -2.25 -3.04 -44.51
CA ALA A 288 -3.17 -2.69 -45.58
C ALA A 288 -3.52 -1.20 -45.59
N ALA A 289 -3.70 -0.60 -44.41
CA ALA A 289 -3.91 0.84 -44.27
C ALA A 289 -2.68 1.64 -44.73
N ILE A 290 -1.46 1.21 -44.39
CA ILE A 290 -0.22 1.84 -44.89
C ILE A 290 -0.11 1.75 -46.42
N ALA A 291 -0.47 0.60 -46.99
CA ALA A 291 -0.48 0.38 -48.43
C ALA A 291 -1.60 1.13 -49.17
N GLY A 292 -2.55 1.73 -48.44
CA GLY A 292 -3.72 2.41 -49.01
C GLY A 292 -4.74 1.44 -49.64
N THR A 293 -4.68 0.15 -49.33
CA THR A 293 -5.61 -0.87 -49.85
C THR A 293 -6.85 -1.03 -48.98
N GLN A 294 -6.80 -0.56 -47.73
CA GLN A 294 -7.92 -0.48 -46.81
C GLN A 294 -8.04 0.91 -46.17
N PRO A 295 -9.20 1.26 -45.60
CA PRO A 295 -9.35 2.46 -44.77
C PRO A 295 -8.38 2.46 -43.59
N ARG A 296 -8.20 3.64 -42.97
CA ARG A 296 -7.43 3.73 -41.73
C ARG A 296 -8.07 2.91 -40.62
N PRO A 297 -7.27 2.33 -39.70
CA PRO A 297 -7.79 1.58 -38.57
C PRO A 297 -8.76 2.44 -37.74
N GLU A 298 -9.88 1.87 -37.35
CA GLU A 298 -10.84 2.54 -36.45
C GLU A 298 -10.23 2.77 -35.06
N ALA A 299 -9.40 1.82 -34.60
CA ALA A 299 -8.68 1.87 -33.34
C ALA A 299 -7.38 2.68 -33.46
N ASP A 300 -7.44 3.91 -33.96
CA ASP A 300 -6.29 4.81 -34.06
C ASP A 300 -6.00 5.57 -32.75
N PHE A 301 -5.06 6.51 -32.75
CA PHE A 301 -4.73 7.27 -31.54
C PHE A 301 -5.83 8.27 -31.13
N ILE A 302 -6.66 8.72 -32.06
CA ILE A 302 -7.81 9.57 -31.77
C ILE A 302 -8.87 8.74 -31.02
N TYR A 303 -9.15 7.53 -31.50
CA TYR A 303 -9.95 6.55 -30.77
C TYR A 303 -9.36 6.29 -29.37
N GLY A 304 -8.04 6.15 -29.27
CA GLY A 304 -7.32 5.97 -28.01
C GLY A 304 -7.58 7.05 -26.98
N ALA A 305 -7.58 8.32 -27.38
CA ALA A 305 -7.89 9.44 -26.49
C ALA A 305 -9.33 9.35 -25.98
N ALA A 306 -10.31 9.10 -26.85
CA ALA A 306 -11.71 8.91 -26.47
C ALA A 306 -11.90 7.70 -25.55
N PHE A 307 -11.21 6.60 -25.83
CA PHE A 307 -11.21 5.38 -25.02
C PHE A 307 -10.67 5.63 -23.61
N MET A 308 -9.55 6.34 -23.47
CA MET A 308 -9.00 6.70 -22.16
C MET A 308 -9.89 7.68 -21.40
N GLY A 309 -10.54 8.63 -22.08
CA GLY A 309 -11.54 9.52 -21.48
C GLY A 309 -12.74 8.75 -20.92
N LEU A 310 -13.19 7.70 -21.62
CA LEU A 310 -14.21 6.79 -21.10
C LEU A 310 -13.72 6.02 -19.88
N ILE A 311 -12.50 5.48 -19.90
CA ILE A 311 -11.91 4.82 -18.72
C ILE A 311 -11.89 5.76 -17.52
N LYS A 312 -11.43 7.01 -17.68
CA LYS A 312 -11.45 8.02 -16.61
C LYS A 312 -12.86 8.22 -16.04
N THR A 313 -13.86 8.38 -16.92
CA THR A 313 -15.27 8.52 -16.51
C THR A 313 -15.74 7.31 -15.69
N LEU A 314 -15.40 6.10 -16.12
CA LEU A 314 -15.76 4.87 -15.40
C LEU A 314 -15.10 4.81 -14.02
N LEU A 315 -13.83 5.20 -13.90
CA LEU A 315 -13.08 5.23 -12.64
C LEU A 315 -13.66 6.23 -11.64
N GLU A 316 -14.07 7.41 -12.12
CA GLU A 316 -14.62 8.51 -11.32
C GLU A 316 -16.11 8.33 -10.97
N ALA A 317 -16.84 7.47 -11.70
CA ALA A 317 -18.27 7.27 -11.50
C ALA A 317 -18.63 6.68 -10.11
N THR A 318 -19.57 7.33 -9.42
CA THR A 318 -20.17 6.86 -8.16
C THR A 318 -21.21 5.77 -8.41
N SER A 319 -21.28 4.80 -7.50
CA SER A 319 -22.19 3.67 -7.62
C SER A 319 -23.66 4.11 -7.63
N GLY A 320 -24.41 3.70 -8.67
CA GLY A 320 -25.85 3.95 -8.79
C GLY A 320 -26.23 5.25 -9.50
N GLU A 321 -25.26 6.06 -9.93
CA GLU A 321 -25.49 7.27 -10.74
C GLU A 321 -25.24 7.01 -12.24
N ILE A 322 -25.87 7.82 -13.08
CA ILE A 322 -25.70 7.80 -14.54
C ILE A 322 -24.89 9.03 -14.94
N TYR A 323 -23.75 8.83 -15.58
CA TYR A 323 -22.83 9.87 -16.02
C TYR A 323 -22.88 10.04 -17.54
N PRO A 324 -22.93 11.28 -18.07
CA PRO A 324 -22.70 11.52 -19.48
C PRO A 324 -21.23 11.25 -19.82
N VAL A 325 -20.98 10.62 -20.97
CA VAL A 325 -19.61 10.44 -21.48
C VAL A 325 -19.23 11.71 -22.23
N ILE A 326 -18.38 12.53 -21.63
CA ILE A 326 -17.80 13.70 -22.31
C ILE A 326 -16.68 13.17 -23.19
N GLN A 327 -16.93 13.15 -24.50
CA GLN A 327 -15.88 12.90 -25.49
C GLN A 327 -14.80 13.97 -25.32
N PRO A 328 -13.51 13.61 -25.18
CA PRO A 328 -12.45 14.60 -25.14
C PRO A 328 -12.52 15.44 -26.41
N GLN A 329 -12.71 16.76 -26.25
CA GLN A 329 -12.58 17.68 -27.37
C GLN A 329 -11.09 17.79 -27.63
N VAL A 330 -10.58 17.03 -28.61
CA VAL A 330 -9.20 17.15 -29.06
C VAL A 330 -9.03 18.57 -29.60
N GLN A 331 -8.57 19.50 -28.75
CA GLN A 331 -8.19 20.82 -29.20
C GLN A 331 -6.99 20.64 -30.14
N VAL A 332 -7.18 21.01 -31.40
CA VAL A 332 -6.11 21.10 -32.38
C VAL A 332 -5.24 22.27 -31.95
N LEU A 333 -4.14 21.98 -31.25
CA LEU A 333 -3.09 22.97 -31.02
C LEU A 333 -2.42 23.27 -32.37
N ASP A 334 -2.11 24.54 -32.64
CA ASP A 334 -1.43 24.93 -33.87
C ASP A 334 -0.10 24.16 -34.03
N ARG A 335 0.27 23.80 -35.27
CA ARG A 335 1.47 23.02 -35.58
C ARG A 335 2.77 23.62 -35.01
N GLU A 336 2.79 24.93 -34.76
CA GLU A 336 3.92 25.63 -34.15
C GLU A 336 3.92 25.61 -32.61
N GLU A 337 2.78 25.31 -31.96
CA GLU A 337 2.66 25.22 -30.49
C GLU A 337 2.94 23.81 -29.93
N ILE A 338 2.91 22.78 -30.78
CA ILE A 338 3.32 21.41 -30.43
C ILE A 338 4.86 21.37 -30.49
N THR A 339 5.51 21.81 -29.41
CA THR A 339 6.96 21.70 -29.25
C THR A 339 7.32 20.40 -28.54
N LEU A 340 8.46 19.79 -28.91
CA LEU A 340 9.05 18.66 -28.19
C LEU A 340 9.07 18.93 -26.68
N ASP A 341 9.36 20.14 -26.22
CA ASP A 341 9.33 20.50 -24.81
C ASP A 341 7.92 20.45 -24.17
N ARG A 342 6.85 20.86 -24.86
CA ARG A 342 5.47 20.80 -24.31
C ARG A 342 4.95 19.37 -24.30
N VAL A 343 5.22 18.61 -25.35
CA VAL A 343 4.85 17.20 -25.43
C VAL A 343 5.69 16.38 -24.47
N HIS A 344 6.99 16.65 -24.33
CA HIS A 344 7.87 16.07 -23.31
C HIS A 344 7.50 16.57 -21.91
N GLN A 345 6.91 17.74 -21.70
CA GLN A 345 6.34 18.12 -20.39
C GLN A 345 5.02 17.40 -20.08
N ALA A 346 4.22 17.06 -21.10
CA ALA A 346 2.95 16.35 -20.95
C ALA A 346 3.10 14.81 -20.92
N THR A 347 4.07 14.26 -21.66
CA THR A 347 4.45 12.84 -21.65
C THR A 347 5.51 12.55 -20.59
N CYS A 348 6.46 13.47 -20.36
CA CYS A 348 7.36 13.51 -19.20
C CYS A 348 6.89 14.54 -18.18
N GLY A 349 5.77 14.22 -17.54
CA GLY A 349 5.78 14.24 -16.07
C GLY A 349 6.92 13.33 -15.56
N LYS A 350 8.18 13.77 -15.74
CA LYS A 350 9.47 13.19 -15.32
C LYS A 350 9.59 11.67 -15.48
N SER A 351 10.07 11.20 -16.63
CA SER A 351 10.62 9.83 -16.78
C SER A 351 12.15 9.85 -16.61
N VAL A 352 12.61 10.10 -15.40
CA VAL A 352 13.50 9.14 -14.75
C VAL A 352 12.61 8.54 -13.69
N ARG A 353 12.30 7.24 -13.81
CA ARG A 353 11.50 6.54 -12.82
C ARG A 353 12.15 6.83 -11.46
N PRO A 354 11.49 7.52 -10.50
CA PRO A 354 12.19 7.96 -9.32
C PRO A 354 12.82 6.76 -8.61
N VAL A 355 14.09 6.85 -8.27
CA VAL A 355 14.78 5.73 -7.62
C VAL A 355 14.58 5.85 -6.13
N VAL A 356 13.98 4.82 -5.55
CA VAL A 356 13.76 4.67 -4.11
C VAL A 356 14.74 3.63 -3.59
N GLN A 357 15.72 4.08 -2.81
CA GLN A 357 16.68 3.20 -2.15
C GLN A 357 16.21 2.86 -0.73
N ILE A 358 16.00 1.58 -0.45
CA ILE A 358 15.72 1.06 0.90
C ILE A 358 17.02 0.53 1.50
N MET A 359 17.61 1.28 2.44
CA MET A 359 18.88 0.98 3.12
C MET A 359 18.74 0.09 4.37
N GLN A 360 17.63 -0.64 4.50
CA GLN A 360 17.47 -1.63 5.56
C GLN A 360 18.29 -2.88 5.26
N PRO A 361 18.92 -3.54 6.26
CA PRO A 361 19.51 -4.86 6.06
C PRO A 361 18.42 -5.87 5.66
N PRO A 362 18.74 -7.01 5.03
CA PRO A 362 17.73 -7.97 4.56
C PRO A 362 16.70 -8.40 5.61
N ALA A 363 17.13 -8.55 6.88
CA ALA A 363 16.22 -8.85 7.99
C ALA A 363 15.25 -7.70 8.31
N GLY A 364 15.68 -6.44 8.15
CA GLY A 364 14.83 -5.26 8.28
C GLY A 364 13.89 -5.11 7.08
N GLN A 365 14.35 -5.46 5.87
CA GLN A 365 13.53 -5.40 4.66
C GLN A 365 12.29 -6.31 4.78
N SER A 366 12.49 -7.58 5.14
CA SER A 366 11.38 -8.53 5.32
C SER A 366 10.53 -8.30 6.57
N ARG A 367 11.10 -7.64 7.58
CA ARG A 367 10.40 -7.26 8.81
C ARG A 367 9.42 -6.11 8.58
N PHE A 368 9.84 -5.07 7.88
CA PHE A 368 9.04 -3.85 7.70
C PHE A 368 8.22 -3.85 6.42
N PHE A 369 8.67 -4.52 5.35
CA PHE A 369 8.03 -4.42 4.04
C PHE A 369 7.53 -5.75 3.53
N GLN A 370 6.25 -5.79 3.16
CA GLN A 370 5.66 -6.91 2.45
C GLN A 370 5.90 -6.78 0.94
N LEU A 371 6.09 -7.91 0.25
CA LEU A 371 6.24 -7.96 -1.20
C LEU A 371 5.11 -7.26 -1.95
N ALA A 372 3.87 -7.40 -1.48
CA ALA A 372 2.71 -6.72 -2.08
C ALA A 372 2.84 -5.18 -2.02
N GLN A 373 3.34 -4.65 -0.91
CA GLN A 373 3.53 -3.22 -0.71
C GLN A 373 4.70 -2.69 -1.56
N LEU A 374 5.80 -3.44 -1.62
CA LEU A 374 6.94 -3.11 -2.49
C LEU A 374 6.55 -3.20 -3.97
N SER A 375 5.72 -4.16 -4.36
CA SER A 375 5.19 -4.28 -5.73
C SER A 375 4.37 -3.06 -6.12
N LYS A 376 3.46 -2.61 -5.24
CA LYS A 376 2.67 -1.39 -5.45
C LYS A 376 3.56 -0.16 -5.62
N LEU A 377 4.59 -0.01 -4.79
CA LEU A 377 5.54 1.08 -4.92
C LEU A 377 6.34 0.96 -6.24
N ALA A 378 6.77 -0.25 -6.58
CA ALA A 378 7.50 -0.59 -7.80
C ALA A 378 6.64 -0.51 -9.07
N GLU A 379 5.37 -0.09 -9.02
CA GLU A 379 4.57 0.32 -10.18
C GLU A 379 4.92 1.77 -10.58
N GLN A 380 5.22 2.63 -9.61
CA GLN A 380 5.42 4.06 -9.81
C GLN A 380 6.89 4.48 -9.82
N CYS A 381 7.77 3.71 -9.17
CA CYS A 381 9.17 4.07 -8.97
C CYS A 381 10.11 2.86 -9.18
N GLU A 382 11.42 3.07 -9.31
CA GLU A 382 12.38 1.97 -9.20
C GLU A 382 12.68 1.73 -7.72
N VAL A 383 12.51 0.50 -7.23
CA VAL A 383 12.80 0.16 -5.83
C VAL A 383 14.10 -0.64 -5.77
N ARG A 384 15.12 -0.06 -5.12
CA ARG A 384 16.40 -0.72 -4.86
C ARG A 384 16.49 -1.12 -3.40
N LEU A 385 16.74 -2.40 -3.16
CA LEU A 385 16.95 -2.95 -1.83
C LEU A 385 18.45 -3.01 -1.55
N ALA A 386 18.87 -2.70 -0.33
CA ALA A 386 20.26 -2.87 0.06
C ALA A 386 20.68 -4.35 0.02
N SER A 387 21.92 -4.58 -0.37
CA SER A 387 22.51 -5.92 -0.44
C SER A 387 22.64 -6.58 0.94
N SER A 388 22.75 -7.90 0.93
CA SER A 388 23.14 -8.66 2.12
C SER A 388 24.63 -8.54 2.46
N ASP A 389 25.46 -8.05 1.53
CA ASP A 389 26.88 -7.77 1.77
C ASP A 389 27.08 -6.36 2.34
N PRO A 390 27.49 -6.22 3.62
CA PRO A 390 27.68 -4.92 4.26
C PRO A 390 28.87 -4.11 3.70
N ASN A 391 29.74 -4.71 2.87
CA ASN A 391 30.87 -4.02 2.24
C ASN A 391 30.56 -3.52 0.82
N GLN A 392 29.38 -3.82 0.28
CA GLN A 392 29.02 -3.38 -1.05
C GLN A 392 28.75 -1.86 -1.05
N PRO A 393 29.46 -1.07 -1.87
CA PRO A 393 29.25 0.37 -1.94
C PRO A 393 27.83 0.67 -2.44
N ILE A 394 27.17 1.64 -1.78
CA ILE A 394 25.82 2.09 -2.13
C ILE A 394 25.96 3.40 -2.89
N HIS A 395 25.70 3.37 -4.19
CA HIS A 395 25.69 4.54 -5.04
C HIS A 395 24.36 5.28 -4.89
N LEU A 396 24.41 6.55 -4.48
CA LEU A 396 23.23 7.39 -4.22
C LEU A 396 23.02 8.50 -5.26
N ASP A 397 23.85 8.56 -6.29
CA ASP A 397 23.92 9.64 -7.28
C ASP A 397 22.62 9.85 -8.05
N ASP A 398 21.93 8.77 -8.41
CA ASP A 398 20.64 8.79 -9.10
C ASP A 398 19.42 8.62 -8.17
N VAL A 399 19.65 8.38 -6.87
CA VAL A 399 18.58 8.13 -5.89
C VAL A 399 17.77 9.39 -5.62
N ASN A 400 16.45 9.29 -5.73
CA ASN A 400 15.51 10.41 -5.46
C ASN A 400 14.92 10.34 -4.06
N VAL A 401 14.67 9.13 -3.56
CA VAL A 401 14.11 8.90 -2.24
C VAL A 401 14.93 7.84 -1.50
N LEU A 402 15.25 8.13 -0.25
CA LEU A 402 15.99 7.23 0.62
C LEU A 402 15.12 6.81 1.79
N ILE A 403 14.99 5.50 2.04
CA ILE A 403 14.40 4.95 3.27
C ILE A 403 15.51 4.27 4.08
N THR A 404 15.69 4.70 5.34
CA THR A 404 16.66 4.14 6.28
C THR A 404 16.04 3.97 7.67
N GLY A 405 16.78 3.54 8.68
CA GLY A 405 16.25 3.34 10.03
C GLY A 405 17.17 2.57 10.96
N TRP A 406 16.59 1.90 11.96
CA TRP A 406 17.34 1.07 12.90
C TRP A 406 18.12 -0.04 12.17
N ALA A 407 19.36 -0.29 12.60
CA ALA A 407 20.28 -1.27 12.01
C ALA A 407 20.67 -1.05 10.53
N ALA A 408 20.26 0.06 9.92
CA ALA A 408 20.75 0.47 8.61
C ALA A 408 22.18 1.02 8.71
N HIS A 409 22.93 0.95 7.59
CA HIS A 409 24.23 1.61 7.49
C HIS A 409 24.07 3.14 7.70
N PRO A 410 24.90 3.77 8.55
CA PRO A 410 24.86 5.22 8.72
C PRO A 410 25.13 5.92 7.39
N LEU A 411 24.38 7.00 7.09
CA LEU A 411 24.81 7.90 6.03
C LEU A 411 25.97 8.73 6.55
N ASP A 412 27.15 8.55 5.97
CA ASP A 412 28.27 9.46 6.18
C ASP A 412 28.12 10.73 5.32
N SER A 413 29.02 11.70 5.54
CA SER A 413 28.97 12.97 4.83
C SER A 413 29.34 12.83 3.34
N GLU A 414 30.09 11.79 2.96
CA GLU A 414 30.49 11.56 1.58
C GLU A 414 29.30 11.04 0.76
N ALA A 415 28.57 10.06 1.28
CA ALA A 415 27.34 9.54 0.70
C ALA A 415 26.26 10.63 0.53
N ILE A 416 26.14 11.55 1.50
CA ILE A 416 25.24 12.71 1.38
C ILE A 416 25.70 13.65 0.25
N VAL A 417 27.00 13.84 0.04
CA VAL A 417 27.51 14.69 -1.04
C VAL A 417 27.30 14.04 -2.40
N GLU A 418 27.53 12.74 -2.52
CA GLU A 418 27.34 11.96 -3.74
C GLU A 418 25.86 11.87 -4.17
N ALA A 419 24.92 11.96 -3.23
CA ALA A 419 23.48 11.85 -3.50
C ALA A 419 22.91 13.09 -4.23
N ALA A 420 23.34 13.34 -5.47
CA ALA A 420 23.04 14.55 -6.24
C ALA A 420 21.54 14.76 -6.47
N ASN A 421 20.80 13.68 -6.68
CA ASN A 421 19.38 13.70 -7.05
C ASN A 421 18.39 13.49 -5.88
N LEU A 422 18.90 13.29 -4.66
CA LEU A 422 18.08 13.02 -3.48
C LEU A 422 17.17 14.20 -3.16
N LYS A 423 15.88 13.93 -2.96
CA LYS A 423 14.84 14.93 -2.64
C LYS A 423 14.09 14.62 -1.35
N LEU A 424 14.01 13.35 -0.97
CA LEU A 424 13.29 12.90 0.22
C LEU A 424 14.09 11.83 0.97
N ALA A 425 14.24 11.98 2.27
CA ALA A 425 14.83 11.00 3.16
C ALA A 425 13.83 10.64 4.28
N ILE A 426 13.53 9.36 4.42
CA ILE A 426 12.55 8.81 5.37
C ILE A 426 13.29 7.90 6.35
N VAL A 427 13.03 8.11 7.65
CA VAL A 427 13.51 7.20 8.70
C VAL A 427 12.38 6.35 9.23
N ILE A 428 12.55 5.03 9.17
CA ILE A 428 11.78 4.07 9.96
C ILE A 428 12.22 4.25 11.41
N GLY A 429 11.40 4.92 12.20
CA GLY A 429 11.78 5.37 13.53
C GLY A 429 11.21 6.72 13.90
N ALA A 430 11.36 7.08 15.18
CA ALA A 430 10.99 8.42 15.66
C ALA A 430 12.17 9.42 15.64
N SER A 431 13.41 8.95 15.74
CA SER A 431 14.61 9.79 15.71
C SER A 431 15.16 9.88 14.29
N VAL A 432 15.64 11.05 13.88
CA VAL A 432 16.28 11.26 12.58
C VAL A 432 17.78 11.55 12.68
N ASN A 433 18.38 11.42 13.86
CA ASN A 433 19.80 11.76 14.08
C ASN A 433 20.74 10.97 13.17
N ALA A 434 20.39 9.72 12.85
CA ALA A 434 21.15 8.86 11.96
C ALA A 434 21.28 9.41 10.52
N LEU A 435 20.42 10.34 10.11
CA LEU A 435 20.43 10.96 8.78
C LEU A 435 21.31 12.21 8.65
N GLN A 436 21.92 12.69 9.74
CA GLN A 436 22.59 14.00 9.75
C GLN A 436 21.71 15.13 9.16
N PRO A 437 20.50 15.36 9.70
CA PRO A 437 19.45 16.15 9.05
C PRO A 437 19.85 17.59 8.70
N GLU A 438 20.77 18.20 9.45
CA GLU A 438 21.32 19.53 9.13
C GLU A 438 22.01 19.57 7.76
N GLN A 439 22.70 18.51 7.35
CA GLN A 439 23.32 18.43 6.02
C GLN A 439 22.26 18.29 4.93
N LEU A 440 21.24 17.46 5.15
CA LEU A 440 20.11 17.28 4.24
C LEU A 440 19.33 18.59 4.05
N PHE A 441 19.08 19.34 5.12
CA PHE A 441 18.39 20.63 5.06
C PHE A 441 19.17 21.69 4.26
N ARG A 442 20.51 21.69 4.30
CA ARG A 442 21.32 22.61 3.49
C ARG A 442 21.17 22.35 1.98
N ARG A 443 20.77 21.15 1.60
CA ARG A 443 20.54 20.73 0.21
C ARG A 443 19.06 20.76 -0.18
N ASN A 444 18.18 21.31 0.67
CA ASN A 444 16.72 21.33 0.48
C ASN A 444 16.10 19.93 0.31
N ILE A 445 16.66 18.94 0.98
CA ILE A 445 16.13 17.57 1.01
C ILE A 445 15.06 17.51 2.11
N LEU A 446 13.89 16.98 1.76
CA LEU A 446 12.80 16.78 2.71
C LEU A 446 13.16 15.62 3.64
N VAL A 447 12.92 15.78 4.94
CA VAL A 447 13.17 14.74 5.95
C VAL A 447 11.86 14.35 6.60
N CYS A 448 11.55 13.07 6.59
CA CYS A 448 10.34 12.48 7.18
C CYS A 448 10.72 11.34 8.12
N ASN A 449 9.78 10.95 8.98
CA ASN A 449 9.92 9.78 9.84
C ASN A 449 8.57 9.09 10.06
N THR A 450 8.59 7.88 10.61
CA THR A 450 7.39 7.07 10.89
C THR A 450 6.98 7.10 12.36
N ALA A 451 7.21 8.25 13.02
CA ALA A 451 7.01 8.39 14.46
C ALA A 451 5.56 8.16 14.91
N ASP A 452 4.59 8.49 14.06
CA ASP A 452 3.17 8.32 14.38
C ASP A 452 2.75 6.85 14.34
N ALA A 453 3.21 6.09 13.34
CA ALA A 453 2.97 4.65 13.29
C ALA A 453 3.54 3.94 14.53
N ILE A 454 4.71 4.35 15.02
CA ILE A 454 5.30 3.81 16.26
C ILE A 454 4.49 4.19 17.49
N ALA A 455 3.97 5.41 17.51
CA ALA A 455 3.36 6.00 18.70
C ALA A 455 2.13 5.23 19.21
N GLN A 456 1.38 4.57 18.32
CA GLN A 456 0.24 3.75 18.70
C GLN A 456 0.66 2.59 19.61
N SER A 457 1.65 1.79 19.22
CA SER A 457 2.11 0.64 20.00
C SER A 457 2.76 1.08 21.32
N VAL A 458 3.53 2.17 21.30
CA VAL A 458 4.11 2.75 22.53
C VAL A 458 3.01 3.24 23.49
N ALA A 459 1.92 3.80 22.99
CA ALA A 459 0.80 4.23 23.81
C ALA A 459 0.07 3.05 24.47
N GLU A 460 -0.09 1.92 23.77
CA GLU A 460 -0.61 0.69 24.35
C GLU A 460 0.31 0.16 25.46
N HIS A 461 1.63 0.20 25.26
CA HIS A 461 2.61 -0.15 26.30
C HIS A 461 2.54 0.78 27.51
N CYS A 462 2.33 2.09 27.30
CA CYS A 462 2.12 3.06 28.37
C CYS A 462 0.86 2.74 29.18
N LEU A 463 -0.24 2.37 28.51
CA LEU A 463 -1.48 1.96 29.18
C LEU A 463 -1.29 0.67 29.97
N MET A 464 -0.67 -0.34 29.36
CA MET A 464 -0.36 -1.62 30.01
C MET A 464 0.45 -1.39 31.29
N THR A 465 1.59 -0.70 31.19
CA THR A 465 2.47 -0.43 32.33
C THR A 465 1.82 0.45 33.39
N THR A 466 0.95 1.39 32.98
CA THR A 466 0.11 2.16 33.91
C THR A 466 -0.82 1.26 34.73
N LEU A 467 -1.55 0.35 34.07
CA LEU A 467 -2.46 -0.58 34.75
C LEU A 467 -1.71 -1.54 35.66
N VAL A 468 -0.61 -2.12 35.17
CA VAL A 468 0.30 -2.99 35.96
C VAL A 468 0.82 -2.23 37.19
N GLY A 469 1.25 -0.99 37.03
CA GLY A 469 1.77 -0.16 38.12
C GLY A 469 0.70 0.21 39.15
N LEU A 470 -0.47 0.67 38.71
CA LEU A 470 -1.59 1.03 39.60
C LEU A 470 -2.08 -0.17 40.40
N ARG A 471 -1.98 -1.38 39.84
CA ARG A 471 -2.37 -2.64 40.48
C ARG A 471 -1.21 -3.33 41.19
N ARG A 472 0.01 -2.78 41.14
CA ARG A 472 1.24 -3.36 41.69
C ARG A 472 1.44 -4.81 41.25
N LEU A 473 1.08 -5.12 40.00
CA LEU A 473 1.02 -6.51 39.53
C LEU A 473 2.39 -7.19 39.57
N THR A 474 3.49 -6.46 39.33
CA THR A 474 4.85 -7.02 39.42
C THR A 474 5.20 -7.49 40.83
N GLU A 475 4.90 -6.69 41.86
CA GLU A 475 5.06 -7.05 43.29
C GLU A 475 4.24 -8.30 43.62
N VAL A 476 2.97 -8.32 43.19
CA VAL A 476 2.05 -9.46 43.43
C VAL A 476 2.54 -10.71 42.72
N ASN A 477 2.91 -10.61 41.44
CA ASN A 477 3.34 -11.72 40.60
C ASN A 477 4.66 -12.32 41.11
N HIS A 478 5.64 -11.48 41.44
CA HIS A 478 6.92 -11.91 41.99
C HIS A 478 6.74 -12.72 43.28
N ARG A 479 5.90 -12.23 44.20
CA ARG A 479 5.60 -12.93 45.44
C ARG A 479 4.86 -14.24 45.24
N LEU A 480 3.90 -14.30 44.31
CA LEU A 480 3.20 -15.54 43.99
C LEU A 480 4.15 -16.60 43.43
N HIS A 481 5.11 -16.22 42.57
CA HIS A 481 6.14 -17.15 42.09
C HIS A 481 7.07 -17.65 43.20
N GLN A 482 7.25 -16.87 44.27
CA GLN A 482 7.98 -17.29 45.47
C GLN A 482 7.12 -18.08 46.47
N GLY A 483 5.87 -18.41 46.12
CA GLY A 483 4.95 -19.15 46.97
C GLY A 483 4.22 -18.31 48.03
N GLY A 484 4.33 -16.98 47.98
CA GLY A 484 3.61 -16.04 48.84
C GLY A 484 2.17 -15.80 48.39
N TRP A 485 1.30 -15.35 49.29
CA TRP A 485 -0.10 -15.00 48.99
C TRP A 485 -0.49 -13.67 49.64
N ILE A 486 -0.95 -12.69 48.83
CA ILE A 486 -1.35 -11.36 49.33
C ILE A 486 -2.87 -11.28 49.44
N THR A 487 -3.41 -11.28 50.66
CA THR A 487 -4.83 -11.03 50.91
C THR A 487 -5.09 -9.54 51.21
N PRO A 488 -6.12 -8.92 50.60
CA PRO A 488 -6.62 -7.64 51.09
C PRO A 488 -7.06 -7.81 52.54
N ALA A 489 -6.68 -6.88 53.42
CA ALA A 489 -7.08 -6.90 54.81
C ALA A 489 -8.61 -6.87 54.91
N VAL A 490 -9.23 -7.98 55.33
CA VAL A 490 -10.59 -7.94 55.88
C VAL A 490 -10.43 -7.46 57.32
N PRO A 491 -11.00 -6.30 57.71
CA PRO A 491 -11.00 -5.89 59.11
C PRO A 491 -11.70 -6.98 59.91
N ARG A 492 -11.00 -7.64 60.83
CA ARG A 492 -11.58 -8.59 61.80
C ARG A 492 -12.41 -7.85 62.86
N THR A 493 -13.37 -7.02 62.46
CA THR A 493 -14.34 -6.40 63.37
C THR A 493 -15.62 -6.06 62.61
N LEU A 494 -16.36 -7.08 62.19
CA LEU A 494 -17.81 -6.94 62.01
C LEU A 494 -18.47 -8.22 62.53
N GLY A 495 -18.77 -8.21 63.82
CA GLY A 495 -19.52 -9.28 64.48
C GLY A 495 -20.90 -9.39 63.86
N TYR A 496 -21.08 -10.37 62.97
CA TYR A 496 -22.40 -10.74 62.46
C TYR A 496 -23.18 -11.41 63.61
N ARG A 497 -23.97 -10.62 64.33
CA ARG A 497 -25.01 -11.10 65.25
C ARG A 497 -26.05 -11.88 64.43
N ILE A 498 -25.94 -13.20 64.39
CA ILE A 498 -26.98 -14.06 63.85
C ILE A 498 -28.17 -14.03 64.83
N ARG A 499 -29.26 -13.38 64.40
CA ARG A 499 -30.58 -13.48 65.05
C ARG A 499 -31.03 -14.93 65.01
N LYS A 500 -31.30 -15.51 66.19
CA LYS A 500 -31.98 -16.80 66.35
C LYS A 500 -33.46 -16.64 66.00
N SER A 501 -33.96 -17.47 65.09
CA SER A 501 -35.37 -17.87 65.07
C SER A 501 -35.61 -19.14 64.24
N SER A 502 -35.91 -20.24 64.95
CA SER A 502 -36.78 -21.38 64.59
C SER A 502 -36.30 -22.46 63.58
N PRO A 503 -36.89 -23.68 63.57
CA PRO A 503 -36.25 -24.85 64.18
C PRO A 503 -36.20 -26.05 63.22
N VAL A 504 -35.01 -26.56 62.91
CA VAL A 504 -34.88 -27.90 62.32
C VAL A 504 -33.90 -28.69 63.17
N THR A 505 -34.47 -29.36 64.17
CA THR A 505 -33.80 -30.36 64.99
C THR A 505 -34.31 -31.72 64.54
N LEU A 506 -33.62 -32.38 63.61
CA LEU A 506 -33.69 -33.82 63.38
C LEU A 506 -32.71 -34.20 62.26
N LEU A 507 -31.40 -34.22 62.57
CA LEU A 507 -30.33 -34.96 61.85
C LEU A 507 -28.91 -34.68 62.41
N LYS A 508 -28.77 -34.37 63.72
CA LYS A 508 -27.50 -33.88 64.30
C LYS A 508 -26.51 -34.90 64.91
N PRO A 509 -26.78 -36.20 65.14
CA PRO A 509 -25.74 -37.05 65.74
C PRO A 509 -24.80 -37.72 64.72
N LEU A 510 -25.08 -37.68 63.41
CA LEU A 510 -24.26 -38.38 62.39
C LEU A 510 -23.31 -37.48 61.58
N LEU A 511 -23.55 -36.17 61.50
CA LEU A 511 -22.74 -35.26 60.68
C LEU A 511 -21.71 -34.44 61.47
N LEU A 512 -21.83 -34.35 62.80
CA LEU A 512 -20.92 -33.56 63.63
C LEU A 512 -19.49 -34.14 63.71
N PRO A 513 -19.27 -35.47 63.80
CA PRO A 513 -17.92 -36.03 63.77
C PRO A 513 -17.27 -35.88 62.38
N LEU A 514 -18.07 -35.94 61.31
CA LEU A 514 -17.60 -35.78 59.93
C LEU A 514 -17.23 -34.32 59.64
N LEU A 515 -18.03 -33.36 60.13
CA LEU A 515 -17.71 -31.93 60.04
C LEU A 515 -16.48 -31.57 60.89
N ILE A 516 -16.35 -32.11 62.10
CA ILE A 516 -15.17 -31.88 62.94
C ILE A 516 -13.93 -32.51 62.32
N ARG A 517 -14.03 -33.71 61.71
CA ARG A 517 -12.93 -34.30 60.93
C ARG A 517 -12.60 -33.50 59.67
N LEU A 518 -13.58 -32.97 58.94
CA LEU A 518 -13.35 -32.14 57.76
C LEU A 518 -12.75 -30.77 58.14
N ILE A 519 -13.13 -30.19 59.27
CA ILE A 519 -12.53 -28.96 59.81
C ILE A 519 -11.11 -29.23 60.31
N ALA A 520 -10.87 -30.35 60.98
CA ALA A 520 -9.54 -30.78 61.42
C ALA A 520 -8.63 -31.19 60.25
N LEU A 521 -9.17 -31.81 59.19
CA LEU A 521 -8.44 -32.10 57.94
C LEU A 521 -8.14 -30.82 57.16
N ARG A 522 -9.03 -29.81 57.17
CA ARG A 522 -8.76 -28.51 56.57
C ARG A 522 -7.72 -27.70 57.37
N GLN A 523 -7.69 -27.86 58.70
CA GLN A 523 -6.67 -27.28 59.58
C GLN A 523 -5.34 -28.05 59.54
N ALA A 524 -5.34 -29.36 59.27
CA ALA A 524 -4.13 -30.18 59.14
C ALA A 524 -3.54 -30.16 57.72
N MET A 525 -4.33 -29.85 56.69
CA MET A 525 -3.85 -29.61 55.32
C MET A 525 -3.45 -28.15 55.07
N SER A 526 -3.65 -27.26 56.05
CA SER A 526 -2.97 -25.96 56.08
C SER A 526 -1.62 -26.16 56.80
N ALA A 527 -0.72 -26.87 56.14
CA ALA A 527 0.70 -26.83 56.48
C ALA A 527 1.15 -25.36 56.43
N ASP A 528 1.87 -24.95 57.47
CA ASP A 528 2.32 -23.59 57.75
C ASP A 528 2.90 -22.88 56.52
N ILE A 529 2.10 -22.00 55.90
CA ILE A 529 2.64 -20.92 55.08
C ILE A 529 3.09 -19.84 56.07
N PRO A 530 4.39 -19.52 56.17
CA PRO A 530 4.84 -18.48 57.07
C PRO A 530 4.28 -17.13 56.59
N VAL A 531 3.20 -16.66 57.23
CA VAL A 531 2.72 -15.28 57.10
C VAL A 531 3.68 -14.39 57.88
N SER A 532 4.82 -14.09 57.28
CA SER A 532 5.77 -13.10 57.78
C SER A 532 5.59 -11.79 57.01
N THR A 533 4.71 -10.91 57.52
CA THR A 533 4.82 -9.44 57.54
C THR A 533 3.47 -8.80 57.95
N PRO A 534 3.46 -7.67 58.69
CA PRO A 534 2.23 -6.95 59.01
C PRO A 534 1.56 -6.43 57.73
N PRO A 535 0.22 -6.24 57.73
CA PRO A 535 -0.54 -5.91 56.52
C PRO A 535 -0.12 -4.53 55.96
N PRO A 536 0.00 -4.37 54.63
CA PRO A 536 0.21 -3.05 54.05
C PRO A 536 -1.01 -2.15 54.35
N PRO A 537 -0.81 -0.83 54.58
CA PRO A 537 -1.88 0.12 54.86
C PRO A 537 -2.87 0.23 53.67
N PRO A 538 -4.11 0.70 53.88
CA PRO A 538 -5.13 0.82 52.82
C PRO A 538 -4.68 1.84 51.77
N ALA A 539 -4.83 1.65 50.46
CA ALA A 539 -4.82 0.44 49.65
C ALA A 539 -3.81 0.74 48.54
N LYS A 540 -2.69 -0.02 48.45
CA LYS A 540 -1.64 0.20 47.43
C LYS A 540 -2.16 0.07 45.98
N TRP A 541 -3.34 -0.50 45.81
CA TRP A 541 -3.96 -0.81 44.53
C TRP A 541 -5.03 0.22 44.18
N HIS A 542 -4.99 0.69 42.94
CA HIS A 542 -5.88 1.72 42.46
C HIS A 542 -6.45 1.35 41.10
N ASP A 543 -7.69 1.77 40.85
CA ASP A 543 -8.25 1.78 39.51
C ASP A 543 -7.78 3.02 38.76
N LEU A 544 -7.67 2.90 37.43
CA LEU A 544 -7.38 4.02 36.52
C LEU A 544 -8.59 4.95 36.34
N GLN A 545 -9.81 4.42 36.51
CA GLN A 545 -11.06 5.15 36.33
C GLN A 545 -11.07 6.49 37.06
N GLY A 546 -11.28 7.60 36.34
CA GLY A 546 -11.41 8.94 36.90
C GLY A 546 -10.13 9.54 37.48
N GLN A 547 -8.98 8.87 37.39
CA GLN A 547 -7.71 9.36 37.94
C GLN A 547 -7.18 10.57 37.15
N ILE A 548 -6.30 11.33 37.81
CA ILE A 548 -5.54 12.38 37.16
C ILE A 548 -4.29 11.77 36.51
N VAL A 549 -4.16 11.91 35.20
CA VAL A 549 -2.99 11.49 34.43
C VAL A 549 -2.24 12.72 33.93
N GLY A 550 -0.98 12.82 34.31
CA GLY A 550 -0.06 13.89 33.92
C GLY A 550 0.79 13.45 32.73
N LEU A 551 0.75 14.20 31.63
CA LEU A 551 1.54 13.95 30.44
C LEU A 551 2.60 15.06 30.26
N ILE A 552 3.86 14.67 30.29
CA ILE A 552 5.00 15.58 30.13
C ILE A 552 5.48 15.49 28.67
N GLY A 553 5.19 16.52 27.89
CA GLY A 553 5.32 16.51 26.43
C GLY A 553 4.00 16.19 25.70
N TRP A 554 3.83 16.74 24.49
CA TRP A 554 2.62 16.57 23.67
C TRP A 554 2.95 16.24 22.21
N GLY A 555 3.44 15.03 21.98
CA GLY A 555 3.75 14.47 20.65
C GLY A 555 2.72 13.44 20.16
N HIS A 556 3.10 12.61 19.19
CA HIS A 556 2.24 11.54 18.67
C HIS A 556 1.85 10.54 19.78
N THR A 557 2.82 10.03 20.54
CA THR A 557 2.57 9.05 21.62
C THR A 557 1.64 9.60 22.70
N ALA A 558 1.79 10.86 23.10
CA ALA A 558 0.92 11.48 24.10
C ALA A 558 -0.53 11.57 23.61
N ARG A 559 -0.77 11.85 22.32
CA ARG A 559 -2.11 11.90 21.73
C ARG A 559 -2.76 10.51 21.66
N HIS A 560 -2.03 9.51 21.16
CA HIS A 560 -2.50 8.12 21.14
C HIS A 560 -2.80 7.63 22.55
N PHE A 561 -1.93 7.91 23.52
CA PHE A 561 -2.15 7.54 24.91
C PHE A 561 -3.36 8.27 25.52
N ALA A 562 -3.51 9.57 25.28
CA ALA A 562 -4.69 10.33 25.71
C ALA A 562 -5.99 9.77 25.12
N ASN A 563 -5.99 9.30 23.87
CA ASN A 563 -7.14 8.63 23.25
C ASN A 563 -7.49 7.32 23.97
N LEU A 564 -6.49 6.49 24.28
CA LEU A 564 -6.69 5.25 25.03
C LEU A 564 -7.20 5.45 26.46
N LEU A 565 -6.97 6.63 27.05
CA LEU A 565 -7.45 6.99 28.39
C LEU A 565 -8.91 7.47 28.42
N ARG A 566 -9.51 7.81 27.27
CA ARG A 566 -10.89 8.33 27.21
C ARG A 566 -11.93 7.40 27.84
N PRO A 567 -11.95 6.08 27.58
CA PRO A 567 -12.92 5.17 28.19
C PRO A 567 -12.81 5.07 29.72
N PHE A 568 -11.67 5.42 30.30
CA PHE A 568 -11.45 5.44 31.74
C PHE A 568 -11.86 6.77 32.39
N HIS A 569 -12.34 7.74 31.61
CA HIS A 569 -12.74 9.07 32.07
C HIS A 569 -11.66 9.78 32.91
N CYS A 570 -10.38 9.59 32.53
CA CYS A 570 -9.25 10.23 33.20
C CYS A 570 -9.28 11.75 33.02
N LYS A 571 -8.75 12.49 34.00
CA LYS A 571 -8.52 13.93 33.89
C LYS A 571 -7.07 14.16 33.46
N LEU A 572 -6.85 14.87 32.37
CA LEU A 572 -5.51 15.05 31.81
C LEU A 572 -4.89 16.38 32.22
N LEU A 573 -3.68 16.33 32.80
CA LEU A 573 -2.81 17.49 33.02
C LEU A 573 -1.64 17.43 32.04
N ILE A 574 -1.44 18.48 31.25
CA ILE A 574 -0.43 18.50 30.19
C ILE A 574 0.63 19.55 30.48
N TYR A 575 1.89 19.12 30.57
CA TYR A 575 3.05 20.01 30.57
C TYR A 575 3.68 20.02 29.18
N SER A 576 3.22 20.95 28.33
CA SER A 576 3.74 21.15 26.98
C SER A 576 3.33 22.51 26.43
N GLU A 577 4.23 23.12 25.66
CA GLU A 577 3.93 24.32 24.87
C GLU A 577 3.21 23.98 23.56
N ALA A 578 3.27 22.72 23.12
CA ALA A 578 2.82 22.28 21.79
C ALA A 578 1.33 21.92 21.69
N ILE A 579 0.60 21.84 22.81
CA ILE A 579 -0.83 21.49 22.80
C ILE A 579 -1.69 22.71 22.48
N SER A 580 -2.55 22.66 21.47
CA SER A 580 -3.43 23.79 21.13
C SER A 580 -4.63 23.94 22.08
N SER A 581 -5.29 25.11 22.08
CA SER A 581 -6.53 25.32 22.84
C SER A 581 -7.68 24.42 22.39
N ALA A 582 -7.72 24.09 21.09
CA ALA A 582 -8.70 23.16 20.52
C ALA A 582 -8.47 21.74 21.06
N GLU A 583 -7.23 21.26 21.08
CA GLU A 583 -6.90 19.94 21.65
C GLU A 583 -7.18 19.88 23.16
N LEU A 584 -6.94 20.95 23.92
CA LEU A 584 -7.30 20.97 25.35
C LEU A 584 -8.80 20.71 25.56
N ALA A 585 -9.65 21.32 24.74
CA ALA A 585 -11.09 21.09 24.79
C ALA A 585 -11.44 19.66 24.34
N GLU A 586 -10.87 19.20 23.23
CA GLU A 586 -11.13 17.87 22.65
C GLU A 586 -10.80 16.72 23.62
N TYR A 587 -9.67 16.83 24.33
CA TYR A 587 -9.21 15.81 25.27
C TYR A 587 -9.69 16.05 26.71
N ASN A 588 -10.54 17.06 26.95
CA ASN A 588 -10.93 17.51 28.29
C ASN A 588 -9.71 17.65 29.23
N ALA A 589 -8.66 18.27 28.70
CA ALA A 589 -7.35 18.38 29.30
C ALA A 589 -7.07 19.82 29.76
N ARG A 590 -6.14 19.97 30.72
CA ARG A 590 -5.70 21.28 31.20
C ARG A 590 -4.19 21.39 31.14
N ARG A 591 -3.67 22.53 30.65
CA ARG A 591 -2.25 22.86 30.80
C ARG A 591 -1.90 23.06 32.27
N ALA A 592 -0.78 22.52 32.70
CA ALA A 592 -0.30 22.63 34.08
C ALA A 592 1.20 22.95 34.10
N SER A 593 1.67 23.58 35.18
CA SER A 593 3.11 23.67 35.45
C SER A 593 3.68 22.29 35.79
N LEU A 594 4.99 22.09 35.64
CA LEU A 594 5.62 20.81 35.97
C LEU A 594 5.36 20.41 37.44
N ALA A 595 5.53 21.35 38.37
CA ALA A 595 5.31 21.11 39.80
C ALA A 595 3.85 20.75 40.11
N GLU A 596 2.90 21.43 39.49
CA GLU A 596 1.47 21.15 39.65
C GLU A 596 1.11 19.75 39.12
N LEU A 597 1.63 19.39 37.94
CA LEU A 597 1.41 18.07 37.33
C LEU A 597 1.95 16.96 38.24
N LEU A 598 3.21 17.07 38.67
CA LEU A 598 3.87 16.08 39.52
C LEU A 598 3.17 15.94 40.89
N GLY A 599 2.75 17.07 41.49
CA GLY A 599 2.06 17.09 42.78
C GLY A 599 0.59 16.63 42.71
N SER A 600 -0.03 16.60 41.53
CA SER A 600 -1.46 16.31 41.39
C SER A 600 -1.74 14.92 40.82
N ALA A 601 -0.93 14.46 39.87
CA ALA A 601 -1.20 13.27 39.07
C ALA A 601 -0.98 11.96 39.84
N LYS A 602 -1.86 10.99 39.57
CA LYS A 602 -1.72 9.61 40.04
C LYS A 602 -0.82 8.79 39.10
N VAL A 603 -0.84 9.12 37.82
CA VAL A 603 0.01 8.55 36.78
C VAL A 603 0.72 9.70 36.09
N ILE A 604 2.05 9.62 35.99
CA ILE A 604 2.89 10.61 35.31
C ILE A 604 3.59 9.88 34.17
N SER A 605 3.37 10.29 32.94
CA SER A 605 3.95 9.66 31.75
C SER A 605 4.78 10.64 30.96
N LEU A 606 6.03 10.26 30.68
CA LEU A 606 6.99 11.07 29.93
C LEU A 606 6.87 10.79 28.43
N HIS A 607 6.68 11.86 27.65
CA HIS A 607 6.53 11.85 26.19
C HIS A 607 7.29 13.01 25.52
N LYS A 608 8.31 13.56 26.20
CA LYS A 608 9.10 14.70 25.74
C LYS A 608 10.40 14.22 25.08
N GLY A 609 10.85 14.91 24.04
CA GLY A 609 12.19 14.72 23.48
C GLY A 609 13.28 15.08 24.50
N LEU A 610 14.41 14.37 24.44
CA LEU A 610 15.61 14.74 25.19
C LEU A 610 16.30 15.86 24.43
N THR A 611 16.61 16.96 25.12
CA THR A 611 17.27 18.16 24.64
C THR A 611 18.20 18.66 25.74
N GLY A 612 19.09 19.61 25.45
CA GLY A 612 19.92 20.23 26.49
C GLY A 612 19.12 20.82 27.67
N GLN A 613 17.90 21.30 27.43
CA GLN A 613 17.02 21.85 28.46
C GLN A 613 16.19 20.80 29.22
N SER A 614 15.91 19.64 28.60
CA SER A 614 15.11 18.58 29.21
C SER A 614 15.94 17.47 29.85
N LYS A 615 17.27 17.49 29.66
CA LYS A 615 18.18 16.55 30.31
C LYS A 615 18.14 16.73 31.83
N GLY A 616 17.84 15.65 32.55
CA GLY A 616 17.72 15.65 34.01
C GLY A 616 16.60 16.53 34.54
N MET A 617 15.60 16.89 33.72
CA MET A 617 14.52 17.79 34.14
C MET A 617 13.65 17.23 35.29
N ILE A 618 13.68 15.92 35.50
CA ILE A 618 13.08 15.26 36.66
C ILE A 618 14.22 14.83 37.60
N GLY A 619 14.60 15.73 38.51
CA GLY A 619 15.64 15.50 39.51
C GLY A 619 15.08 15.19 40.90
N THR A 620 15.93 15.33 41.93
CA THR A 620 15.55 15.06 43.33
C THR A 620 14.36 15.90 43.80
N ALA A 621 14.33 17.19 43.46
CA ALA A 621 13.27 18.10 43.88
C ALA A 621 11.93 17.73 43.22
N GLU A 622 11.94 17.43 41.93
CA GLU A 622 10.76 17.05 41.15
C GLU A 622 10.20 15.70 41.60
N LEU A 623 11.07 14.71 41.80
CA LEU A 623 10.68 13.38 42.30
C LEU A 623 10.07 13.43 43.71
N ALA A 624 10.45 14.42 44.52
CA ALA A 624 9.88 14.63 45.85
C ALA A 624 8.44 15.18 45.80
N LEU A 625 8.05 15.84 44.70
CA LEU A 625 6.67 16.32 44.50
C LEU A 625 5.71 15.18 44.17
N ILE A 626 6.20 14.06 43.64
CA ILE A 626 5.37 12.92 43.25
C ILE A 626 4.73 12.30 44.50
N LYS A 627 3.40 12.26 44.50
CA LYS A 627 2.59 11.65 45.57
C LYS A 627 2.97 10.18 45.80
N PRO A 628 2.96 9.71 47.05
CA PRO A 628 3.03 8.29 47.35
C PRO A 628 1.95 7.49 46.60
N ASN A 629 2.29 6.27 46.20
CA ASN A 629 1.51 5.35 45.40
C ASN A 629 1.19 5.81 43.98
N SER A 630 1.89 6.82 43.44
CA SER A 630 1.79 7.19 42.03
C SER A 630 2.66 6.30 41.15
N VAL A 631 2.32 6.27 39.85
CA VAL A 631 3.07 5.55 38.81
C VAL A 631 3.79 6.57 37.92
N LEU A 632 5.10 6.41 37.78
CA LEU A 632 5.93 7.16 36.82
C LEU A 632 6.25 6.24 35.64
N VAL A 633 5.84 6.62 34.44
CA VAL A 633 6.08 5.88 33.19
C VAL A 633 7.08 6.64 32.34
N ASN A 634 8.16 5.99 31.92
CA ASN A 634 9.12 6.53 30.97
C ASN A 634 9.33 5.55 29.81
N THR A 635 8.71 5.88 28.67
CA THR A 635 8.93 5.26 27.36
C THR A 635 9.53 6.25 26.36
N ALA A 636 10.00 7.41 26.84
CA ALA A 636 10.54 8.47 26.02
C ALA A 636 12.06 8.37 25.92
N ARG A 637 12.80 8.89 26.90
CA ARG A 637 14.27 8.86 26.94
C ARG A 637 14.74 8.79 28.40
N SER A 638 15.73 7.96 28.69
CA SER A 638 16.30 7.76 30.02
C SER A 638 16.80 9.06 30.62
N GLY A 639 17.56 9.84 29.85
CA GLY A 639 18.15 11.11 30.28
C GLY A 639 17.17 12.23 30.66
N LEU A 640 15.85 12.06 30.56
CA LEU A 640 14.87 13.01 31.10
C LEU A 640 14.82 13.00 32.64
N ILE A 641 15.20 11.87 33.24
CA ILE A 641 15.19 11.66 34.68
C ILE A 641 16.64 11.54 35.15
N ASP A 642 16.96 12.17 36.27
CA ASP A 642 18.20 11.86 37.00
C ASP A 642 18.07 10.46 37.61
N GLU A 643 18.80 9.49 37.05
CA GLU A 643 18.71 8.08 37.44
C GLU A 643 19.06 7.87 38.92
N MET A 644 20.08 8.56 39.44
CA MET A 644 20.49 8.42 40.82
C MET A 644 19.41 8.96 41.76
N ALA A 645 18.80 10.09 41.42
CA ALA A 645 17.67 10.61 42.18
C ALA A 645 16.47 9.67 42.12
N LEU A 646 16.21 9.03 40.98
CA LEU A 646 15.14 8.04 40.82
C LEU A 646 15.38 6.80 41.67
N ILE A 647 16.61 6.26 41.67
CA ILE A 647 16.99 5.10 42.50
C ILE A 647 16.74 5.41 43.98
N GLU A 648 17.17 6.57 44.48
CA GLU A 648 16.93 6.96 45.88
C GLU A 648 15.45 7.12 46.20
N ARG A 649 14.65 7.59 45.24
CA ARG A 649 13.18 7.66 45.39
C ARG A 649 12.57 6.25 45.42
N LEU A 650 13.01 5.35 44.56
CA LEU A 650 12.48 3.99 44.43
C LEU A 650 12.81 3.10 45.63
N LYS A 651 13.99 3.29 46.27
CA LYS A 651 14.36 2.62 47.52
C LYS A 651 13.33 2.82 48.64
N LYS A 652 12.60 3.95 48.65
CA LYS A 652 11.54 4.22 49.63
C LYS A 652 10.29 3.33 49.42
N GLY A 653 10.15 2.73 48.23
CA GLY A 653 9.06 1.79 47.90
C GLY A 653 7.68 2.44 47.74
N ASP A 654 7.58 3.77 47.84
CA ASP A 654 6.29 4.45 47.89
C ASP A 654 5.73 4.77 46.50
N ILE A 655 6.55 4.95 45.47
CA ILE A 655 6.09 5.09 44.06
C ILE A 655 6.35 3.81 43.24
N VAL A 656 5.74 3.70 42.06
CA VAL A 656 6.11 2.72 41.02
C VAL A 656 6.79 3.45 39.88
N ALA A 657 7.86 2.88 39.32
CA ALA A 657 8.39 3.31 38.03
C ALA A 657 8.21 2.20 36.99
N ALA A 658 7.73 2.56 35.80
CA ALA A 658 7.76 1.73 34.61
C ALA A 658 8.74 2.33 33.60
N LEU A 659 9.82 1.62 33.31
CA LEU A 659 10.94 2.11 32.54
C LEU A 659 11.17 1.18 31.34
N ASP A 660 11.07 1.75 30.15
CA ASP A 660 11.41 1.07 28.89
C ASP A 660 12.79 1.50 28.35
N VAL A 661 13.35 2.59 28.87
CA VAL A 661 14.56 3.24 28.36
C VAL A 661 15.61 3.40 29.47
N PHE A 662 16.89 3.22 29.14
CA PHE A 662 18.03 3.18 30.07
C PHE A 662 19.24 3.96 29.53
N ASP A 663 20.28 4.15 30.35
CA ASP A 663 21.58 4.67 29.90
C ASP A 663 22.67 4.11 30.83
N PRO A 664 23.56 3.20 30.36
CA PRO A 664 23.65 2.68 29.00
C PRO A 664 22.53 1.68 28.67
N GLU A 665 22.28 1.50 27.36
CA GLU A 665 21.44 0.42 26.82
C GLU A 665 22.30 -0.62 26.09
N PRO A 666 22.19 -1.92 26.40
CA PRO A 666 21.24 -2.56 27.32
C PRO A 666 21.55 -2.29 28.81
N LEU A 667 20.52 -2.38 29.67
CA LEU A 667 20.66 -2.22 31.12
C LEU A 667 21.69 -3.22 31.68
N PRO A 668 22.74 -2.79 32.41
CA PRO A 668 23.77 -3.68 32.93
C PRO A 668 23.22 -4.82 33.79
N GLU A 669 23.87 -5.99 33.79
CA GLU A 669 23.44 -7.15 34.59
C GLU A 669 23.40 -6.85 36.09
N VAL A 670 24.39 -6.10 36.57
CA VAL A 670 24.48 -5.63 37.95
C VAL A 670 23.98 -4.18 37.98
N HIS A 671 22.68 -3.99 38.16
CA HIS A 671 22.05 -2.67 38.23
C HIS A 671 20.96 -2.61 39.30
N PRO A 672 20.92 -1.60 40.19
CA PRO A 672 19.96 -1.53 41.30
C PRO A 672 18.49 -1.65 40.89
N LEU A 673 18.13 -1.09 39.72
CA LEU A 673 16.75 -1.14 39.21
C LEU A 673 16.23 -2.58 39.01
N ARG A 674 17.12 -3.57 38.82
CA ARG A 674 16.74 -4.98 38.65
C ARG A 674 16.26 -5.64 39.95
N GLU A 675 16.58 -5.06 41.10
CA GLU A 675 16.26 -5.62 42.42
C GLU A 675 14.95 -5.08 43.02
N PHE A 676 14.42 -3.98 42.49
CA PHE A 676 13.27 -3.30 43.07
C PHE A 676 11.92 -3.91 42.64
N GLU A 677 11.13 -4.39 43.61
CA GLU A 677 9.77 -4.94 43.37
C GLU A 677 8.78 -3.89 42.80
N ASN A 678 9.05 -2.60 43.03
CA ASN A 678 8.24 -1.47 42.57
C ASN A 678 8.73 -0.87 41.25
N VAL A 679 9.54 -1.61 40.49
CA VAL A 679 9.99 -1.22 39.15
C VAL A 679 9.53 -2.23 38.11
N ILE A 680 8.96 -1.72 37.03
CA ILE A 680 8.61 -2.48 35.83
C ILE A 680 9.66 -2.15 34.79
N LEU A 681 10.38 -3.17 34.32
CA LEU A 681 11.45 -3.03 33.32
C LEU A 681 11.00 -3.69 32.02
N SER A 682 11.15 -2.98 30.90
CA SER A 682 11.01 -3.53 29.56
C SER A 682 12.22 -3.12 28.70
N PRO A 683 12.74 -4.01 27.83
CA PRO A 683 14.03 -3.81 27.18
C PRO A 683 13.95 -2.93 25.92
N HIS A 684 13.48 -1.69 26.07
CA HIS A 684 13.29 -0.73 24.96
C HIS A 684 12.46 -1.32 23.82
N ASN A 685 11.34 -1.96 24.19
CA ASN A 685 10.52 -2.72 23.26
C ASN A 685 9.07 -2.24 23.20
N ALA A 686 8.76 -1.04 23.72
CA ALA A 686 7.40 -0.50 23.71
C ALA A 686 6.78 -0.40 22.30
N SER A 687 7.60 -0.35 21.24
CA SER A 687 7.14 -0.35 19.84
C SER A 687 7.32 -1.68 19.12
N THR A 688 7.93 -2.69 19.75
CA THR A 688 8.37 -3.91 19.05
C THR A 688 7.23 -4.92 18.97
N THR A 689 6.35 -4.74 17.99
CA THR A 689 5.29 -5.71 17.64
C THR A 689 5.21 -5.91 16.12
N PRO A 690 4.77 -7.09 15.63
CA PRO A 690 4.60 -7.32 14.20
C PRO A 690 3.67 -6.30 13.54
N GLU A 691 2.60 -5.90 14.22
CA GLU A 691 1.65 -4.90 13.73
C GLU A 691 2.29 -3.51 13.63
N CYS A 692 3.16 -3.16 14.58
CA CYS A 692 3.92 -1.92 14.51
C CYS A 692 4.89 -1.94 13.32
N ASP A 693 5.60 -3.07 13.12
CA ASP A 693 6.57 -3.24 12.05
C ASP A 693 5.91 -3.06 10.67
N LEU A 694 4.72 -3.62 10.48
CA LEU A 694 3.94 -3.43 9.25
C LEU A 694 3.47 -1.98 9.08
N ARG A 695 2.92 -1.37 10.14
CA ARG A 695 2.41 0.01 10.11
C ARG A 695 3.50 1.03 9.80
N VAL A 696 4.74 0.83 10.29
CA VAL A 696 5.87 1.71 9.97
C VAL A 696 6.32 1.53 8.52
N GLY A 697 6.31 0.31 8.00
CA GLY A 697 6.58 0.06 6.58
C GLY A 697 5.56 0.72 5.69
N GLU A 698 4.27 0.53 5.98
CA GLU A 698 3.15 1.17 5.28
C GLU A 698 3.28 2.69 5.28
N GLN A 699 3.45 3.30 6.46
CA GLN A 699 3.61 4.76 6.55
C GLN A 699 4.84 5.27 5.77
N ALA A 700 5.95 4.53 5.76
CA ALA A 700 7.11 4.91 4.97
C ALA A 700 6.80 4.88 3.46
N LEU A 701 6.12 3.84 2.98
CA LEU A 701 5.76 3.70 1.57
C LEU A 701 4.69 4.72 1.15
N ASP A 702 3.69 4.99 2.00
CA ASP A 702 2.68 6.01 1.77
C ASP A 702 3.31 7.40 1.66
N LEU A 703 4.32 7.73 2.49
CA LEU A 703 5.08 8.97 2.34
C LEU A 703 5.81 9.07 0.99
N VAL A 704 6.31 7.96 0.46
CA VAL A 704 6.91 7.93 -0.88
C VAL A 704 5.84 8.16 -1.95
N LEU A 705 4.74 7.42 -1.89
CA LEU A 705 3.64 7.52 -2.86
C LEU A 705 3.03 8.93 -2.87
N ASP A 706 2.72 9.48 -1.70
CA ASP A 706 2.21 10.85 -1.58
C ASP A 706 3.21 11.86 -2.15
N TRP A 707 4.51 11.67 -1.92
CA TRP A 707 5.54 12.52 -2.51
C TRP A 707 5.59 12.41 -4.04
N LEU A 708 5.52 11.19 -4.58
CA LEU A 708 5.51 10.93 -6.03
C LEU A 708 4.28 11.56 -6.70
N GLU A 709 3.14 11.51 -6.02
CA GLU A 709 1.86 12.11 -6.46
C GLU A 709 1.79 13.63 -6.23
N GLY A 710 2.82 14.23 -5.61
CA GLY A 710 2.84 15.66 -5.31
C GLY A 710 1.89 16.08 -4.19
N LYS A 711 1.37 15.12 -3.40
CA LYS A 711 0.54 15.40 -2.23
C LYS A 711 1.38 15.99 -1.10
N PRO A 712 0.78 16.81 -0.22
CA PRO A 712 1.48 17.33 0.96
C PRO A 712 1.88 16.20 1.90
N ILE A 713 3.19 16.04 2.14
CA ILE A 713 3.73 15.13 3.14
C ILE A 713 4.16 15.87 4.42
N GLN A 714 4.03 15.22 5.58
CA GLN A 714 4.47 15.80 6.84
C GLN A 714 5.99 15.72 6.99
N THR A 715 6.67 16.85 6.84
CA THR A 715 8.14 16.93 6.95
C THR A 715 8.60 17.43 8.34
N ILE A 716 9.86 17.15 8.66
CA ILE A 716 10.56 17.64 9.83
C ILE A 716 11.36 18.88 9.43
N GLY A 717 10.92 20.05 9.88
CA GLY A 717 11.70 21.29 9.76
C GLY A 717 12.71 21.46 10.89
N ARG A 718 13.61 22.45 10.75
CA ARG A 718 14.65 22.80 11.73
C ARG A 718 14.09 23.07 13.14
N ASP A 719 12.97 23.80 13.22
CA ASP A 719 12.32 24.10 14.51
C ASP A 719 11.80 22.85 15.23
N ARG A 720 11.37 21.85 14.47
CA ARG A 720 10.91 20.56 15.01
C ARG A 720 12.12 19.71 15.43
N LEU A 721 13.18 19.69 14.62
CA LEU A 721 14.42 18.97 14.95
C LEU A 721 15.01 19.45 16.27
N ALA A 722 15.10 20.77 16.49
CA ALA A 722 15.62 21.35 17.74
C ALA A 722 14.82 20.96 19.00
N LYS A 723 13.58 20.48 18.83
CA LYS A 723 12.73 19.99 19.93
C LYS A 723 12.78 18.46 20.10
N MET A 724 13.45 17.75 19.20
CA MET A 724 13.61 16.29 19.20
C MET A 724 14.93 15.82 19.83
N THR A 725 15.95 16.69 19.88
CA THR A 725 17.36 16.38 20.20
C THR A 725 18.01 17.24 21.27
#